data_AF-A0A6V8E016-F1
#
_entry.id   AF-A0A6V8E016-F1
#
_cell.length_a   1.000
_cell.length_b   1.000
_cell.length_c   1.000
_cell.angle_alpha   90.00
_cell.angle_beta   90.00
_cell.angle_gamma   90.00
#
_symmetry.space_group_name_H-M   'P 1'
#
loop_
_entity.id
_entity.type
_entity.pdbx_description
1 polymer ?
#
loop_
_entity_poly.entity_id
_entity_poly.type
_entity_poly.pdbx_seq_one_letter_code
_entity_poly.pdbx_strand_id
1 'polypeptide(L)'
;MTVVAKVWIEDDCITCDACQDIAPEVFEVTDETSKILAAVRTDGTFDRNTGKAPLAGDFGTQYGELILEASEACPVEIIKYELVTDGAEVVEVEVSAEVAVEAAAPAAEAVAVSGAASGELMALMEGDRSLAILFGSQTGNAAGLAEKTAKLATNYGLVPTVYDMDGLDVSTLANHKRTLIITSTWGEGEMPDNAESLWQTVNSQGPSLSGVNFSVCAIGDTAYDEFCKAGTDWDDKYQALGANKVHEIQLCDVDYEPPWASWVAEALPKIACVDSSGTLQIELLDQMIAYGSSGDEEEVSGDFAPRVVDKSELTVTLEIFRYCPTAAESGWDTVVCSIPANASIQDMLMAVKNSVDGSLTFRVGNGSGSPTSGVRVNGRLALADITSISDVIGADGRIKIEPIPGYPVIRDLMVDYSKFEENRMKAKPWMSSSPREGEYLINGVAVGVMESSEAVKLHSISDVRSYHLVHSMSDTVAYDSKYEGPGIHLQRWNRIMDPRSSESYKNSLIASLNNSNGIWGEADLSSIARYGQEGKTASDGLNDIRAYILNQTNYRGPHGRLVKWYGRSVKWTGKLNETTLYRQVLGPVGLISNIFDGVSARMVLGFTRTGGPPIRSLQALVLPPAGIGKIPNMFNSKVKNHHQVVGLFNEIDQRF
;
A
#
# COMPACT_ATOMS: atom_id res chain seq x y z
N MET A 1 -30.39 19.28 -5.65
CA MET A 1 -29.64 18.04 -5.33
C MET A 1 -29.71 17.17 -6.57
N THR A 2 -28.60 16.56 -6.97
CA THR A 2 -28.60 15.49 -7.97
C THR A 2 -29.23 14.26 -7.34
N VAL A 3 -30.28 13.73 -7.96
CA VAL A 3 -31.01 12.55 -7.46
C VAL A 3 -30.83 11.43 -8.47
N VAL A 4 -30.60 10.20 -7.99
CA VAL A 4 -30.56 9.02 -8.86
C VAL A 4 -31.99 8.74 -9.32
N ALA A 5 -32.25 8.89 -10.62
CA ALA A 5 -33.57 8.64 -11.20
C ALA A 5 -33.75 7.17 -11.61
N LYS A 6 -32.68 6.52 -12.06
CA LYS A 6 -32.68 5.13 -12.54
C LYS A 6 -31.37 4.45 -12.15
N VAL A 7 -31.43 3.15 -11.92
CA VAL A 7 -30.27 2.26 -11.77
C VAL A 7 -30.52 0.97 -12.53
N TRP A 8 -29.53 0.45 -13.25
CA TRP A 8 -29.61 -0.84 -13.97
C TRP A 8 -28.26 -1.56 -13.96
N ILE A 9 -28.29 -2.85 -14.24
CA ILE A 9 -27.13 -3.74 -14.22
C ILE A 9 -26.90 -4.29 -15.63
N GLU A 10 -25.77 -3.96 -16.23
CA GLU A 10 -25.35 -4.46 -17.57
C GLU A 10 -24.89 -5.92 -17.53
N ASP A 11 -24.70 -6.53 -18.71
CA ASP A 11 -24.35 -7.96 -18.82
C ASP A 11 -22.99 -8.24 -18.17
N ASP A 12 -22.69 -9.51 -17.90
CA ASP A 12 -21.42 -9.95 -17.27
C ASP A 12 -21.24 -9.61 -15.78
N CYS A 13 -22.34 -9.62 -15.02
CA CYS A 13 -22.31 -9.55 -13.55
C CYS A 13 -21.61 -10.75 -12.91
N ILE A 14 -20.46 -10.51 -12.27
CA ILE A 14 -19.82 -11.45 -11.36
C ILE A 14 -20.45 -11.32 -9.96
N THR A 15 -21.05 -12.40 -9.45
CA THR A 15 -21.75 -12.44 -8.16
C THR A 15 -20.75 -12.32 -7.01
N CYS A 16 -20.54 -11.09 -6.52
CA CYS A 16 -19.49 -10.73 -5.56
C CYS A 16 -19.99 -10.04 -4.28
N ASP A 17 -21.31 -10.00 -4.05
CA ASP A 17 -22.02 -9.42 -2.90
C ASP A 17 -21.79 -7.92 -2.59
N ALA A 18 -20.80 -7.27 -3.21
CA ALA A 18 -20.41 -5.88 -2.94
C ALA A 18 -21.57 -4.87 -3.01
N CYS A 19 -22.43 -4.98 -4.02
CA CYS A 19 -23.56 -4.07 -4.17
C CYS A 19 -24.67 -4.28 -3.11
N GLN A 20 -24.87 -5.52 -2.66
CA GLN A 20 -25.85 -5.84 -1.61
C GLN A 20 -25.31 -5.48 -0.23
N ASP A 21 -24.00 -5.59 0.02
CA ASP A 21 -23.41 -5.17 1.29
C ASP A 21 -23.47 -3.65 1.50
N ILE A 22 -23.35 -2.87 0.41
CA ILE A 22 -23.36 -1.40 0.45
C ILE A 22 -24.78 -0.83 0.42
N ALA A 23 -25.66 -1.39 -0.42
CA ALA A 23 -27.05 -0.93 -0.56
C ALA A 23 -28.03 -2.12 -0.54
N PRO A 24 -28.19 -2.81 0.60
CA PRO A 24 -29.09 -3.97 0.74
C PRO A 24 -30.56 -3.60 0.52
N GLU A 25 -30.91 -2.33 0.67
CA GLU A 25 -32.25 -1.82 0.39
C GLU A 25 -32.53 -1.67 -1.11
N VAL A 26 -31.50 -1.78 -1.97
CA VAL A 26 -31.60 -1.60 -3.43
C VAL A 26 -31.26 -2.88 -4.19
N PHE A 27 -30.22 -3.60 -3.79
CA PHE A 27 -29.69 -4.76 -4.50
C PHE A 27 -29.86 -6.06 -3.71
N GLU A 28 -30.18 -7.14 -4.43
CA GLU A 28 -30.17 -8.50 -3.93
C GLU A 28 -29.39 -9.38 -4.93
N VAL A 29 -28.32 -10.01 -4.44
CA VAL A 29 -27.48 -10.92 -5.23
C VAL A 29 -28.11 -12.30 -5.24
N THR A 30 -28.29 -12.84 -6.44
CA THR A 30 -28.73 -14.22 -6.69
C THR A 30 -27.58 -15.04 -7.25
N ASP A 31 -27.71 -16.37 -7.30
CA ASP A 31 -26.67 -17.29 -7.78
C ASP A 31 -26.16 -16.98 -9.21
N GLU A 32 -26.98 -16.32 -10.04
CA GLU A 32 -26.66 -16.02 -11.45
C GLU A 32 -26.29 -14.55 -11.69
N THR A 33 -26.83 -13.60 -10.92
CA THR A 33 -26.62 -12.16 -11.13
C THR A 33 -27.16 -11.32 -9.96
N SER A 34 -26.71 -10.08 -9.84
CA SER A 34 -27.33 -9.09 -8.96
C SER A 34 -28.63 -8.54 -9.58
N LYS A 35 -29.67 -8.37 -8.76
CA LYS A 35 -30.98 -7.86 -9.16
C LYS A 35 -31.37 -6.67 -8.30
N ILE A 36 -32.21 -5.80 -8.86
CA ILE A 36 -32.75 -4.64 -8.15
C ILE A 36 -34.09 -5.03 -7.54
N LEU A 37 -34.28 -4.71 -6.26
CA LEU A 37 -35.48 -5.05 -5.51
C LEU A 37 -36.74 -4.45 -6.15
N ALA A 38 -37.80 -5.26 -6.25
CA ALA A 38 -39.08 -4.87 -6.84
C ALA A 38 -39.69 -3.62 -6.15
N ALA A 39 -39.49 -3.46 -4.84
CA ALA A 39 -40.00 -2.33 -4.07
C ALA A 39 -39.37 -0.97 -4.46
N VAL A 40 -38.20 -1.02 -5.08
CA VAL A 40 -37.39 0.16 -5.40
C VAL A 40 -37.72 0.71 -6.79
N ARG A 41 -38.45 -0.04 -7.62
CA ARG A 41 -38.78 0.35 -8.99
C ARG A 41 -40.27 0.63 -9.18
N THR A 42 -40.60 1.52 -10.11
CA THR A 42 -42.00 1.85 -10.42
C THR A 42 -42.78 0.72 -11.09
N ASP A 43 -42.09 -0.19 -11.77
CA ASP A 43 -42.69 -1.34 -12.47
C ASP A 43 -42.81 -2.59 -11.60
N GLY A 44 -42.24 -2.58 -10.38
CA GLY A 44 -42.41 -3.64 -9.39
C GLY A 44 -41.76 -4.98 -9.77
N THR A 45 -40.80 -4.98 -10.69
CA THR A 45 -40.13 -6.19 -11.21
C THR A 45 -38.79 -6.43 -10.52
N PHE A 46 -38.52 -7.69 -10.20
CA PHE A 46 -37.27 -8.14 -9.58
C PHE A 46 -36.33 -8.71 -10.64
N ASP A 47 -35.55 -7.82 -11.27
CA ASP A 47 -34.57 -8.15 -12.30
C ASP A 47 -33.47 -7.06 -12.37
N ARG A 48 -32.60 -7.13 -13.38
CA ARG A 48 -31.45 -6.22 -13.60
C ARG A 48 -31.82 -4.81 -14.09
N ASN A 49 -33.11 -4.54 -14.29
CA ASN A 49 -33.66 -3.29 -14.81
C ASN A 49 -33.10 -2.88 -16.19
N THR A 50 -32.91 -3.84 -17.09
CA THR A 50 -32.49 -3.57 -18.48
C THR A 50 -33.46 -2.65 -19.22
N GLY A 51 -34.74 -2.65 -18.82
CA GLY A 51 -35.77 -1.73 -19.30
C GLY A 51 -35.67 -0.29 -18.76
N LYS A 52 -34.71 0.00 -17.86
CA LYS A 52 -34.44 1.33 -17.28
C LYS A 52 -35.67 2.00 -16.67
N ALA A 53 -36.46 1.24 -15.93
CA ALA A 53 -37.58 1.76 -15.14
C ALA A 53 -37.05 2.69 -14.03
N PRO A 54 -37.74 3.82 -13.75
CA PRO A 54 -37.33 4.76 -12.71
C PRO A 54 -37.49 4.19 -11.29
N LEU A 55 -36.73 4.76 -10.35
CA LEU A 55 -36.87 4.45 -8.93
C LEU A 55 -38.21 4.97 -8.40
N ALA A 56 -38.86 4.18 -7.57
CA ALA A 56 -40.13 4.55 -6.94
C ALA A 56 -39.91 5.58 -5.82
N GLY A 57 -40.92 6.42 -5.56
CA GLY A 57 -40.96 7.28 -4.38
C GLY A 57 -39.72 8.17 -4.19
N ASP A 58 -39.17 8.17 -2.98
CA ASP A 58 -38.00 8.94 -2.58
C ASP A 58 -36.71 8.10 -2.48
N PHE A 59 -36.70 6.85 -2.97
CA PHE A 59 -35.56 5.95 -2.92
C PHE A 59 -34.30 6.56 -3.57
N GLY A 60 -34.45 7.24 -4.71
CA GLY A 60 -33.34 7.93 -5.38
C GLY A 60 -32.71 9.08 -4.60
N THR A 61 -33.47 9.67 -3.66
CA THR A 61 -32.99 10.74 -2.77
C THR A 61 -32.42 10.17 -1.46
N GLN A 62 -33.06 9.13 -0.91
CA GLN A 62 -32.64 8.50 0.35
C GLN A 62 -31.39 7.63 0.19
N TYR A 63 -31.30 6.87 -0.90
CA TYR A 63 -30.25 5.87 -1.13
C TYR A 63 -29.33 6.23 -2.30
N GLY A 64 -29.44 7.44 -2.86
CA GLY A 64 -28.65 7.87 -4.01
C GLY A 64 -27.14 7.77 -3.78
N GLU A 65 -26.64 8.22 -2.61
CA GLU A 65 -25.21 8.11 -2.26
C GLU A 65 -24.74 6.66 -2.16
N LEU A 66 -25.57 5.77 -1.59
CA LEU A 66 -25.27 4.35 -1.47
C LEU A 66 -25.29 3.63 -2.82
N ILE A 67 -26.15 4.06 -3.76
CA ILE A 67 -26.16 3.53 -5.13
C ILE A 67 -24.88 3.92 -5.88
N LEU A 68 -24.39 5.15 -5.68
CA LEU A 68 -23.12 5.60 -6.26
C LEU A 68 -21.95 4.80 -5.67
N GLU A 69 -21.89 4.66 -4.35
CA GLU A 69 -20.86 3.87 -3.66
C GLU A 69 -20.89 2.39 -4.10
N ALA A 70 -22.08 1.80 -4.25
CA ALA A 70 -22.25 0.44 -4.75
C ALA A 70 -21.78 0.29 -6.21
N SER A 71 -21.93 1.33 -7.03
CA SER A 71 -21.46 1.32 -8.42
C SER A 71 -19.93 1.40 -8.52
N GLU A 72 -19.28 2.18 -7.65
CA GLU A 72 -17.82 2.31 -7.58
C GLU A 72 -17.16 1.06 -6.99
N ALA A 73 -17.85 0.37 -6.07
CA ALA A 73 -17.38 -0.88 -5.50
C ALA A 73 -17.56 -2.11 -6.40
N CYS A 74 -18.22 -1.96 -7.55
CA CYS A 74 -18.45 -3.07 -8.49
C CYS A 74 -17.16 -3.37 -9.28
N PRO A 75 -16.57 -4.58 -9.18
CA PRO A 75 -15.27 -4.91 -9.79
C PRO A 75 -15.30 -4.96 -11.33
N VAL A 76 -16.49 -5.00 -11.94
CA VAL A 76 -16.70 -5.04 -13.38
C VAL A 76 -17.44 -3.80 -13.91
N GLU A 77 -17.70 -2.79 -13.06
CA GLU A 77 -18.30 -1.50 -13.42
C GLU A 77 -19.66 -1.56 -14.17
N ILE A 78 -20.46 -2.60 -13.98
CA ILE A 78 -21.71 -2.82 -14.72
C ILE A 78 -22.96 -2.17 -14.11
N ILE A 79 -22.84 -1.63 -12.89
CA ILE A 79 -23.95 -0.93 -12.21
C ILE A 79 -23.98 0.50 -12.75
N LYS A 80 -24.97 0.80 -13.58
CA LYS A 80 -25.14 2.12 -14.20
C LYS A 80 -26.32 2.85 -13.59
N TYR A 81 -26.27 4.17 -13.59
CA TYR A 81 -27.31 5.02 -13.03
C TYR A 81 -27.49 6.32 -13.84
N GLU A 82 -28.66 6.92 -13.73
CA GLU A 82 -28.99 8.21 -14.36
C GLU A 82 -29.28 9.25 -13.27
N LEU A 83 -28.57 10.38 -13.27
CA LEU A 83 -28.79 11.49 -12.35
C LEU A 83 -29.69 12.54 -12.99
N VAL A 84 -30.69 13.01 -12.24
CA VAL A 84 -31.54 14.14 -12.65
C VAL A 84 -31.35 15.30 -11.67
N THR A 85 -31.30 16.52 -12.21
CA THR A 85 -31.31 17.75 -11.42
C THR A 85 -32.70 18.37 -11.49
N ASP A 86 -33.23 18.76 -10.34
CA ASP A 86 -34.58 19.30 -10.22
C ASP A 86 -34.68 20.67 -10.93
N GLY A 87 -35.22 20.70 -12.15
CA GLY A 87 -35.51 21.93 -12.89
C GLY A 87 -35.48 21.84 -14.43
N ALA A 88 -36.67 21.70 -15.01
CA ALA A 88 -37.13 22.09 -16.35
C ALA A 88 -37.22 21.05 -17.49
N GLU A 89 -38.47 20.97 -17.95
CA GLU A 89 -39.13 20.53 -19.18
C GLU A 89 -38.35 20.35 -20.50
N VAL A 90 -38.94 19.43 -21.27
CA VAL A 90 -38.66 18.98 -22.64
C VAL A 90 -38.79 20.10 -23.68
N VAL A 91 -37.77 20.29 -24.51
CA VAL A 91 -37.87 20.87 -25.87
C VAL A 91 -36.93 20.10 -26.80
N GLU A 92 -37.49 19.55 -27.87
CA GLU A 92 -36.79 18.88 -28.98
C GLU A 92 -36.10 19.88 -29.94
N VAL A 93 -35.28 19.30 -30.83
CA VAL A 93 -34.90 19.72 -32.20
C VAL A 93 -33.43 20.17 -32.40
N GLU A 94 -32.61 19.16 -32.73
CA GLU A 94 -31.99 18.90 -34.05
C GLU A 94 -30.82 19.75 -34.65
N VAL A 95 -29.81 18.96 -35.07
CA VAL A 95 -28.82 18.99 -36.19
C VAL A 95 -27.68 20.02 -36.31
N SER A 96 -26.52 19.41 -36.64
CA SER A 96 -25.50 19.81 -37.64
C SER A 96 -24.36 20.67 -37.10
N ALA A 97 -23.11 20.54 -37.54
CA ALA A 97 -22.48 19.76 -38.58
C ALA A 97 -20.96 19.71 -38.29
N GLU A 98 -20.31 18.62 -38.72
CA GLU A 98 -19.08 18.60 -39.53
C GLU A 98 -17.88 19.48 -39.11
N VAL A 99 -16.67 18.90 -39.02
CA VAL A 99 -15.52 19.24 -39.90
C VAL A 99 -14.24 18.49 -39.46
N ALA A 100 -13.76 17.71 -40.43
CA ALA A 100 -12.39 17.47 -40.89
C ALA A 100 -11.34 16.68 -40.08
N VAL A 101 -10.87 15.68 -40.83
CA VAL A 101 -9.55 15.05 -40.89
C VAL A 101 -8.48 16.05 -41.36
N GLU A 102 -7.33 16.09 -40.67
CA GLU A 102 -5.96 16.29 -41.21
C GLU A 102 -4.99 16.08 -40.03
N ALA A 103 -4.18 15.01 -40.02
CA ALA A 103 -2.87 14.86 -40.67
C ALA A 103 -1.70 15.53 -39.91
N ALA A 104 -0.83 14.62 -39.44
CA ALA A 104 0.62 14.73 -39.26
C ALA A 104 1.21 15.64 -38.15
N ALA A 105 2.18 15.03 -37.47
CA ALA A 105 3.02 15.55 -36.40
C ALA A 105 3.91 16.75 -36.84
N PRO A 106 4.66 17.35 -35.90
CA PRO A 106 6.01 16.79 -35.72
C PRO A 106 6.53 16.74 -34.28
N ALA A 107 7.59 15.93 -34.18
CA ALA A 107 8.67 15.94 -33.19
C ALA A 107 8.36 15.38 -31.79
N ALA A 108 8.48 14.05 -31.69
CA ALA A 108 8.97 13.43 -30.47
C ALA A 108 10.39 13.96 -30.19
N GLU A 109 10.57 14.60 -29.04
CA GLU A 109 11.87 15.00 -28.53
C GLU A 109 12.73 13.75 -28.31
N ALA A 110 13.96 13.80 -28.81
CA ALA A 110 14.96 12.76 -28.60
C ALA A 110 15.27 12.63 -27.11
N VAL A 111 14.93 11.48 -26.53
CA VAL A 111 15.41 11.07 -25.21
C VAL A 111 16.91 10.84 -25.32
N ALA A 112 17.70 11.68 -24.66
CA ALA A 112 19.15 11.52 -24.57
C ALA A 112 19.48 10.37 -23.61
N VAL A 113 19.81 9.20 -24.16
CA VAL A 113 20.25 8.04 -23.37
C VAL A 113 21.75 8.16 -23.09
N SER A 114 22.10 8.30 -21.81
CA SER A 114 23.49 8.35 -21.34
C SER A 114 24.05 6.94 -21.14
N GLY A 115 24.56 6.35 -22.22
CA GLY A 115 25.43 5.17 -22.21
C GLY A 115 26.53 5.39 -23.24
N ALA A 116 27.79 5.13 -22.89
CA ALA A 116 28.93 5.37 -23.78
C ALA A 116 28.90 4.42 -25.00
N ALA A 117 28.11 4.78 -26.02
CA ALA A 117 28.17 4.14 -27.33
C ALA A 117 29.55 4.41 -27.96
N SER A 118 30.15 3.38 -28.56
CA SER A 118 31.36 3.54 -29.36
C SER A 118 31.09 4.51 -30.52
N GLY A 119 32.12 5.22 -31.00
CA GLY A 119 31.96 6.16 -32.13
C GLY A 119 31.44 5.50 -33.42
N GLU A 120 31.65 4.19 -33.57
CA GLU A 120 31.16 3.38 -34.71
C GLU A 120 29.67 3.08 -34.59
N LEU A 121 29.18 2.79 -33.38
CA LEU A 121 27.76 2.59 -33.10
C LEU A 121 26.96 3.89 -33.30
N MET A 122 27.53 5.04 -32.90
CA MET A 122 26.90 6.34 -33.13
C MET A 122 26.74 6.64 -34.63
N ALA A 123 27.74 6.32 -35.45
CA ALA A 123 27.66 6.49 -36.90
C ALA A 123 26.58 5.58 -37.55
N LEU A 124 26.38 4.36 -37.04
CA LEU A 124 25.30 3.47 -37.48
C LEU A 124 23.90 4.02 -37.14
N MET A 125 23.80 4.76 -36.04
CA MET A 125 22.55 5.37 -35.58
C MET A 125 22.21 6.67 -36.33
N GLU A 126 23.13 7.22 -37.12
CA GLU A 126 22.85 8.41 -37.94
C GLU A 126 22.05 8.09 -39.22
N GLY A 127 21.00 8.87 -39.46
CA GLY A 127 20.18 8.79 -40.67
C GLY A 127 18.83 8.08 -40.48
N ASP A 128 18.37 7.42 -41.54
CA ASP A 128 17.05 6.76 -41.58
C ASP A 128 17.02 5.48 -40.73
N ARG A 129 16.25 5.52 -39.64
CA ARG A 129 16.02 4.43 -38.67
C ARG A 129 14.61 3.85 -38.75
N SER A 130 13.88 4.09 -39.84
CA SER A 130 12.53 3.53 -40.01
C SER A 130 12.55 1.99 -40.05
N LEU A 131 11.54 1.38 -39.41
CA LEU A 131 11.27 -0.05 -39.40
C LEU A 131 9.80 -0.28 -39.76
N ALA A 132 9.53 -1.02 -40.83
CA ALA A 132 8.18 -1.45 -41.16
C ALA A 132 7.88 -2.81 -40.51
N ILE A 133 6.77 -2.92 -39.79
CA ILE A 133 6.29 -4.19 -39.23
C ILE A 133 4.95 -4.50 -39.90
N LEU A 134 4.94 -5.49 -40.79
CA LEU A 134 3.75 -5.90 -41.54
C LEU A 134 3.06 -7.04 -40.79
N PHE A 135 1.74 -6.97 -40.62
CA PHE A 135 0.99 -8.06 -40.01
C PHE A 135 -0.15 -8.62 -40.87
N GLY A 136 -0.25 -9.95 -40.89
CA GLY A 136 -1.40 -10.69 -41.44
C GLY A 136 -2.11 -11.40 -40.29
N SER A 137 -3.34 -11.00 -39.96
CA SER A 137 -4.10 -11.58 -38.84
C SER A 137 -5.60 -11.55 -39.09
N GLN A 138 -6.28 -12.62 -38.67
CA GLN A 138 -7.75 -12.66 -38.69
C GLN A 138 -8.37 -12.46 -37.30
N THR A 139 -7.78 -13.07 -36.27
CA THR A 139 -8.26 -12.99 -34.87
C THR A 139 -7.51 -11.96 -34.02
N GLY A 140 -6.52 -11.27 -34.59
CA GLY A 140 -5.74 -10.22 -33.91
C GLY A 140 -4.46 -10.70 -33.20
N ASN A 141 -4.17 -12.01 -33.15
CA ASN A 141 -2.96 -12.53 -32.48
C ASN A 141 -1.67 -11.96 -33.09
N ALA A 142 -1.52 -12.03 -34.41
CA ALA A 142 -0.34 -11.51 -35.11
C ALA A 142 -0.25 -9.98 -35.04
N ALA A 143 -1.40 -9.28 -35.01
CA ALA A 143 -1.45 -7.84 -34.81
C ALA A 143 -0.92 -7.45 -33.41
N GLY A 144 -1.36 -8.16 -32.36
CA GLY A 144 -0.87 -7.94 -31.00
C GLY A 144 0.63 -8.18 -30.85
N LEU A 145 1.17 -9.22 -31.50
CA LEU A 145 2.62 -9.44 -31.54
C LEU A 145 3.37 -8.34 -32.30
N ALA A 146 2.80 -7.81 -33.40
CA ALA A 146 3.40 -6.70 -34.13
C ALA A 146 3.49 -5.41 -33.31
N GLU A 147 2.46 -5.09 -32.52
CA GLU A 147 2.49 -3.97 -31.59
C GLU A 147 3.52 -4.17 -30.47
N LYS A 148 3.60 -5.37 -29.90
CA LYS A 148 4.63 -5.72 -28.90
C LYS A 148 6.04 -5.58 -29.49
N THR A 149 6.26 -6.08 -30.71
CA THR A 149 7.54 -5.94 -31.42
C THR A 149 7.88 -4.48 -31.71
N ALA A 150 6.89 -3.64 -32.05
CA ALA A 150 7.11 -2.20 -32.24
C ALA A 150 7.62 -1.53 -30.96
N LYS A 151 7.02 -1.83 -29.81
CA LYS A 151 7.49 -1.29 -28.51
C LYS A 151 8.92 -1.71 -28.21
N LEU A 152 9.27 -2.98 -28.42
CA LEU A 152 10.64 -3.45 -28.18
C LEU A 152 11.66 -2.85 -29.15
N ALA A 153 11.25 -2.50 -30.38
CA ALA A 153 12.14 -1.93 -31.39
C ALA A 153 12.69 -0.55 -30.99
N THR A 154 11.97 0.24 -30.17
CA THR A 154 12.43 1.56 -29.75
C THR A 154 13.68 1.50 -28.87
N ASN A 155 13.87 0.41 -28.13
CA ASN A 155 15.06 0.19 -27.29
C ASN A 155 16.34 0.12 -28.14
N TYR A 156 16.22 -0.29 -29.41
CA TYR A 156 17.32 -0.35 -30.37
C TYR A 156 17.45 0.91 -31.23
N GLY A 157 16.80 2.01 -30.84
CA GLY A 157 16.82 3.28 -31.58
C GLY A 157 16.22 3.17 -32.99
N LEU A 158 15.26 2.26 -33.18
CA LEU A 158 14.47 2.16 -34.41
C LEU A 158 13.19 3.00 -34.28
N VAL A 159 12.67 3.44 -35.43
CA VAL A 159 11.39 4.15 -35.54
C VAL A 159 10.39 3.20 -36.20
N PRO A 160 9.68 2.37 -35.40
CA PRO A 160 8.76 1.38 -35.94
C PRO A 160 7.48 2.02 -36.48
N THR A 161 6.93 1.43 -37.53
CA THR A 161 5.57 1.69 -38.02
C THR A 161 4.91 0.35 -38.31
N VAL A 162 3.78 0.10 -37.65
CA VAL A 162 3.00 -1.12 -37.84
C VAL A 162 2.03 -0.89 -38.99
N TYR A 163 2.05 -1.79 -39.97
CA TYR A 163 1.20 -1.74 -41.15
C TYR A 163 0.30 -2.98 -41.20
N ASP A 164 -0.99 -2.73 -41.37
CA ASP A 164 -1.93 -3.74 -41.85
C ASP A 164 -1.61 -4.03 -43.32
N MET A 165 -1.49 -5.31 -43.67
CA MET A 165 -1.17 -5.71 -45.03
C MET A 165 -2.23 -5.30 -46.06
N ASP A 166 -3.49 -5.08 -45.65
CA ASP A 166 -4.58 -4.67 -46.56
C ASP A 166 -4.45 -3.20 -47.00
N GLY A 167 -3.68 -2.40 -46.26
CA GLY A 167 -3.49 -0.96 -46.51
C GLY A 167 -2.17 -0.59 -47.18
N LEU A 168 -1.32 -1.57 -47.53
CA LEU A 168 0.05 -1.31 -48.01
C LEU A 168 0.13 -1.32 -49.54
N ASP A 169 0.73 -0.27 -50.11
CA ASP A 169 1.03 -0.23 -51.55
C ASP A 169 2.32 -1.01 -51.86
N VAL A 170 2.27 -1.90 -52.85
CA VAL A 170 3.43 -2.70 -53.29
C VAL A 170 4.60 -1.81 -53.74
N SER A 171 4.32 -0.59 -54.21
CA SER A 171 5.35 0.36 -54.62
C SER A 171 6.21 0.87 -53.45
N THR A 172 5.70 0.83 -52.20
CA THR A 172 6.43 1.32 -51.01
C THR A 172 7.30 0.26 -50.36
N LEU A 173 7.09 -1.03 -50.67
CA LEU A 173 7.86 -2.15 -50.12
C LEU A 173 9.38 -1.99 -50.33
N ALA A 174 9.79 -1.51 -51.51
CA ALA A 174 11.19 -1.29 -51.83
C ALA A 174 11.84 -0.13 -51.05
N ASN A 175 11.03 0.78 -50.48
CA ASN A 175 11.51 1.93 -49.71
C ASN A 175 11.81 1.56 -48.25
N HIS A 176 11.25 0.45 -47.75
CA HIS A 176 11.47 -0.01 -46.39
C HIS A 176 12.74 -0.86 -46.31
N LYS A 177 13.87 -0.23 -45.95
CA LYS A 177 15.17 -0.93 -45.79
C LYS A 177 15.15 -1.99 -44.69
N ARG A 178 14.24 -1.88 -43.73
CA ARG A 178 14.06 -2.77 -42.58
C ARG A 178 12.59 -3.17 -42.51
N THR A 179 12.32 -4.46 -42.67
CA THR A 179 10.96 -5.01 -42.69
C THR A 179 10.87 -6.25 -41.81
N LEU A 180 9.95 -6.27 -40.86
CA LEU A 180 9.57 -7.48 -40.13
C LEU A 180 8.16 -7.89 -40.54
N ILE A 181 7.93 -9.19 -40.70
CA ILE A 181 6.63 -9.72 -41.11
C ILE A 181 6.14 -10.66 -40.01
N ILE A 182 4.93 -10.43 -39.50
CA ILE A 182 4.29 -11.31 -38.52
C ILE A 182 2.94 -11.75 -39.09
N THR A 183 2.80 -13.00 -39.50
CA THR A 183 1.57 -13.47 -40.14
C THR A 183 1.09 -14.79 -39.56
N SER A 184 -0.22 -14.91 -39.39
CA SER A 184 -0.87 -16.20 -39.18
C SER A 184 -1.13 -16.92 -40.50
N THR A 185 -1.25 -18.24 -40.47
CA THR A 185 -1.85 -19.03 -41.56
C THR A 185 -3.33 -19.24 -41.28
N TRP A 186 -4.18 -19.20 -42.31
CA TRP A 186 -5.61 -19.48 -42.18
C TRP A 186 -6.03 -20.73 -42.97
N GLY A 187 -7.06 -21.44 -42.46
CA GLY A 187 -7.59 -22.63 -43.09
C GLY A 187 -6.54 -23.74 -43.27
N GLU A 188 -6.40 -24.22 -44.51
CA GLU A 188 -5.49 -25.31 -44.89
C GLU A 188 -4.17 -24.79 -45.48
N GLY A 189 -3.76 -23.55 -45.17
CA GLY A 189 -2.51 -22.97 -45.68
C GLY A 189 -2.62 -21.59 -46.32
N GLU A 190 -3.82 -21.01 -46.34
CA GLU A 190 -4.12 -19.74 -47.01
C GLU A 190 -3.57 -18.53 -46.23
N MET A 191 -3.41 -17.41 -46.92
CA MET A 191 -3.10 -16.14 -46.26
C MET A 191 -4.32 -15.67 -45.46
N PRO A 192 -4.11 -14.90 -44.36
CA PRO A 192 -5.20 -14.19 -43.71
C PRO A 192 -5.92 -13.23 -44.67
N ASP A 193 -7.20 -12.97 -44.41
CA ASP A 193 -8.03 -12.11 -45.26
C ASP A 193 -7.38 -10.73 -45.50
N ASN A 194 -6.75 -10.17 -44.48
CA ASN A 194 -6.09 -8.86 -44.55
C ASN A 194 -4.71 -8.90 -45.27
N ALA A 195 -4.19 -10.07 -45.63
CA ALA A 195 -2.89 -10.23 -46.31
C ALA A 195 -3.03 -10.73 -47.76
N GLU A 196 -4.16 -11.31 -48.13
CA GLU A 196 -4.39 -11.97 -49.42
C GLU A 196 -4.24 -11.00 -50.61
N SER A 197 -4.81 -9.79 -50.52
CA SER A 197 -4.73 -8.78 -51.59
C SER A 197 -3.29 -8.36 -51.90
N LEU A 198 -2.50 -8.15 -50.84
CA LEU A 198 -1.08 -7.79 -50.96
C LEU A 198 -0.28 -8.95 -51.53
N TRP A 199 -0.52 -10.18 -51.07
CA TRP A 199 0.13 -11.39 -51.56
C TRP A 199 -0.04 -11.60 -53.07
N GLN A 200 -1.28 -11.49 -53.56
CA GLN A 200 -1.58 -11.63 -54.99
C GLN A 200 -0.91 -10.53 -55.83
N THR A 201 -0.87 -9.31 -55.32
CA THR A 201 -0.26 -8.17 -56.01
C THR A 201 1.26 -8.30 -56.07
N VAL A 202 1.91 -8.70 -54.97
CA VAL A 202 3.37 -8.96 -54.92
C VAL A 202 3.74 -10.12 -55.85
N ASN A 203 2.90 -11.17 -55.92
CA ASN A 203 3.11 -12.28 -56.84
C ASN A 203 3.00 -11.88 -58.32
N SER A 204 2.08 -10.97 -58.63
CA SER A 204 1.84 -10.52 -59.99
C SER A 204 2.85 -9.48 -60.48
N GLN A 205 3.22 -8.52 -59.63
CA GLN A 205 4.10 -7.40 -60.01
C GLN A 205 5.59 -7.68 -59.84
N GLY A 206 5.96 -8.48 -58.83
CA GLY A 206 7.36 -8.85 -58.56
C GLY A 206 8.31 -7.66 -58.35
N PRO A 207 8.07 -6.78 -57.35
CA PRO A 207 8.95 -5.64 -57.10
C PRO A 207 10.35 -6.12 -56.68
N SER A 208 11.41 -5.41 -57.11
CA SER A 208 12.77 -5.71 -56.63
C SER A 208 12.95 -5.21 -55.21
N LEU A 209 13.40 -6.08 -54.31
CA LEU A 209 13.66 -5.79 -52.90
C LEU A 209 15.17 -5.81 -52.58
N SER A 210 16.02 -5.51 -53.56
CA SER A 210 17.49 -5.64 -53.50
C SER A 210 18.23 -4.74 -52.50
N GLY A 211 17.52 -4.02 -51.63
CA GLY A 211 18.06 -3.26 -50.49
C GLY A 211 17.22 -3.39 -49.21
N VAL A 212 16.28 -4.33 -49.18
CA VAL A 212 15.41 -4.59 -48.03
C VAL A 212 16.00 -5.71 -47.19
N ASN A 213 16.09 -5.50 -45.89
CA ASN A 213 16.50 -6.49 -44.91
C ASN A 213 15.27 -6.95 -44.13
N PHE A 214 15.05 -8.26 -44.05
CA PHE A 214 13.82 -8.81 -43.48
C PHE A 214 13.98 -10.07 -42.62
N SER A 215 12.98 -10.32 -41.79
CA SER A 215 12.77 -11.60 -41.08
C SER A 215 11.26 -11.80 -40.83
N VAL A 216 10.85 -13.05 -40.69
CA VAL A 216 9.43 -13.45 -40.58
C VAL A 216 9.19 -14.22 -39.28
N CYS A 217 8.09 -13.90 -38.59
CA CYS A 217 7.52 -14.69 -37.51
C CYS A 217 6.16 -15.23 -37.99
N ALA A 218 6.09 -16.54 -38.20
CA ALA A 218 4.89 -17.22 -38.67
C ALA A 218 4.14 -17.85 -37.51
N ILE A 219 2.82 -17.69 -37.48
CA ILE A 219 1.94 -18.33 -36.51
C ILE A 219 1.09 -19.37 -37.25
N GLY A 220 1.09 -20.60 -36.76
CA GLY A 220 0.28 -21.69 -37.28
C GLY A 220 -0.09 -22.68 -36.19
N ASP A 221 -0.72 -23.78 -36.59
CA ASP A 221 -1.10 -24.87 -35.70
C ASP A 221 -0.61 -26.18 -36.32
N THR A 222 0.20 -26.94 -35.58
CA THR A 222 0.77 -28.22 -36.04
C THR A 222 -0.28 -29.31 -36.23
N ALA A 223 -1.52 -29.09 -35.81
CA ALA A 223 -2.66 -29.96 -36.11
C ALA A 223 -3.08 -29.95 -37.59
N TYR A 224 -2.64 -28.96 -38.37
CA TYR A 224 -2.93 -28.84 -39.80
C TYR A 224 -1.73 -29.27 -40.65
N ASP A 225 -2.00 -29.84 -41.83
CA ASP A 225 -0.95 -30.37 -42.72
C ASP A 225 -0.02 -29.25 -43.24
N GLU A 226 -0.58 -28.06 -43.52
CA GLU A 226 0.17 -26.89 -44.01
C GLU A 226 0.59 -25.94 -42.88
N PHE A 227 1.34 -26.46 -41.91
CA PHE A 227 1.85 -25.71 -40.76
C PHE A 227 2.65 -24.45 -41.17
N CYS A 228 2.24 -23.27 -40.68
CA CYS A 228 2.88 -21.96 -40.92
C CYS A 228 3.05 -21.57 -42.40
N LYS A 229 2.27 -22.17 -43.30
CA LYS A 229 2.42 -22.00 -44.75
C LYS A 229 2.48 -20.55 -45.24
N ALA A 230 1.55 -19.70 -44.82
CA ALA A 230 1.52 -18.28 -45.18
C ALA A 230 2.84 -17.55 -44.83
N GLY A 231 3.42 -17.82 -43.67
CA GLY A 231 4.69 -17.24 -43.26
C GLY A 231 5.87 -17.77 -44.08
N THR A 232 5.90 -19.07 -44.37
CA THR A 232 6.94 -19.65 -45.25
C THR A 232 6.88 -19.09 -46.67
N ASP A 233 5.67 -18.85 -47.17
CA ASP A 233 5.45 -18.28 -48.49
C ASP A 233 5.95 -16.82 -48.58
N TRP A 234 5.73 -16.01 -47.55
CA TRP A 234 6.30 -14.66 -47.46
C TRP A 234 7.83 -14.67 -47.38
N ASP A 235 8.40 -15.58 -46.59
CA ASP A 235 9.86 -15.71 -46.42
C ASP A 235 10.56 -16.08 -47.73
N ASP A 236 10.05 -17.10 -48.42
CA ASP A 236 10.54 -17.53 -49.73
C ASP A 236 10.35 -16.44 -50.79
N LYS A 237 9.21 -15.74 -50.76
CA LYS A 237 8.91 -14.69 -51.73
C LYS A 237 9.83 -13.48 -51.58
N TYR A 238 10.05 -12.97 -50.37
CA TYR A 238 10.97 -11.85 -50.14
C TYR A 238 12.39 -12.20 -50.56
N GLN A 239 12.83 -13.43 -50.27
CA GLN A 239 14.14 -13.91 -50.69
C GLN A 239 14.24 -14.02 -52.23
N ALA A 240 13.20 -14.51 -52.91
CA ALA A 240 13.15 -14.57 -54.37
C ALA A 240 13.16 -13.20 -55.06
N LEU A 241 12.62 -12.16 -54.39
CA LEU A 241 12.63 -10.77 -54.86
C LEU A 241 13.93 -10.01 -54.55
N GLY A 242 14.90 -10.67 -53.91
CA GLY A 242 16.24 -10.16 -53.66
C GLY A 242 16.44 -9.48 -52.31
N ALA A 243 15.50 -9.60 -51.37
CA ALA A 243 15.67 -9.10 -50.02
C ALA A 243 16.68 -9.94 -49.22
N ASN A 244 17.38 -9.32 -48.28
CA ASN A 244 18.37 -9.95 -47.43
C ASN A 244 17.74 -10.46 -46.13
N LYS A 245 17.85 -11.76 -45.85
CA LYS A 245 17.29 -12.39 -44.64
C LYS A 245 18.24 -12.15 -43.45
N VAL A 246 17.85 -11.33 -42.49
CA VAL A 246 18.70 -10.98 -41.33
C VAL A 246 18.68 -12.03 -40.23
N HIS A 247 17.58 -12.78 -40.14
CA HIS A 247 17.38 -13.86 -39.18
C HIS A 247 16.41 -14.88 -39.77
N GLU A 248 16.63 -16.15 -39.45
CA GLU A 248 15.78 -17.24 -39.92
C GLU A 248 14.33 -17.04 -39.48
N ILE A 249 13.40 -17.56 -40.29
CA ILE A 249 11.98 -17.53 -39.98
C ILE A 249 11.71 -18.30 -38.69
N GLN A 250 10.92 -17.70 -37.81
CA GLN A 250 10.41 -18.39 -36.63
C GLN A 250 9.04 -18.97 -36.93
N LEU A 251 8.90 -20.29 -36.77
CA LEU A 251 7.62 -20.98 -36.83
C LEU A 251 7.06 -21.10 -35.40
N CYS A 252 5.86 -20.57 -35.18
CA CYS A 252 5.16 -20.58 -33.90
C CYS A 252 3.93 -21.47 -34.00
N ASP A 253 3.74 -22.34 -33.00
CA ASP A 253 2.54 -23.17 -32.86
C ASP A 253 1.46 -22.42 -32.06
N VAL A 254 0.41 -23.12 -31.60
CA VAL A 254 -0.69 -22.55 -30.77
C VAL A 254 -0.16 -21.72 -29.59
N ASP A 255 0.91 -22.18 -28.93
CA ASP A 255 1.63 -21.41 -27.92
C ASP A 255 2.71 -20.54 -28.57
N TYR A 256 2.27 -19.43 -29.18
CA TYR A 256 3.12 -18.60 -30.04
C TYR A 256 3.98 -17.58 -29.29
N GLU A 257 3.67 -17.25 -28.03
CA GLU A 257 4.39 -16.20 -27.30
C GLU A 257 5.85 -16.59 -26.97
N PRO A 258 6.17 -17.78 -26.42
CA PRO A 258 7.56 -18.18 -26.17
C PRO A 258 8.47 -18.24 -27.42
N PRO A 259 8.05 -18.82 -28.56
CA PRO A 259 8.87 -18.80 -29.77
C PRO A 259 8.99 -17.39 -30.37
N TRP A 260 7.93 -16.57 -30.33
CA TRP A 260 8.01 -15.17 -30.72
C TRP A 260 9.01 -14.38 -29.87
N ALA A 261 9.03 -14.59 -28.55
CA ALA A 261 9.97 -13.93 -27.64
C ALA A 261 11.43 -14.27 -27.95
N SER A 262 11.69 -15.52 -28.37
CA SER A 262 13.03 -15.96 -28.79
C SER A 262 13.44 -15.30 -30.12
N TRP A 263 12.51 -15.24 -31.08
CA TRP A 263 12.73 -14.60 -32.37
C TRP A 263 12.96 -13.09 -32.25
N VAL A 264 12.13 -12.39 -31.49
CA VAL A 264 12.20 -10.92 -31.39
C VAL A 264 13.50 -10.46 -30.71
N ALA A 265 13.98 -11.24 -29.73
CA ALA A 265 15.26 -11.00 -29.06
C ALA A 265 16.47 -11.13 -30.01
N GLU A 266 16.37 -11.94 -31.06
CA GLU A 266 17.44 -12.10 -32.05
C GLU A 266 17.26 -11.21 -33.30
N ALA A 267 16.04 -11.06 -33.77
CA ALA A 267 15.72 -10.35 -35.00
C ALA A 267 15.90 -8.83 -34.85
N LEU A 268 15.48 -8.25 -33.71
CA LEU A 268 15.55 -6.80 -33.48
C LEU A 268 16.99 -6.26 -33.43
N PRO A 269 17.94 -6.84 -32.66
CA PRO A 269 19.32 -6.37 -32.69
C PRO A 269 19.95 -6.49 -34.08
N LYS A 270 19.68 -7.58 -34.80
CA LYS A 270 20.22 -7.81 -36.15
C LYS A 270 19.67 -6.79 -37.14
N ILE A 271 18.36 -6.52 -37.14
CA ILE A 271 17.75 -5.54 -38.05
C ILE A 271 18.14 -4.10 -37.70
N ALA A 272 18.43 -3.81 -36.42
CA ALA A 272 18.96 -2.53 -35.97
C ALA A 272 20.39 -2.23 -36.48
N CYS A 273 21.14 -3.28 -36.86
CA CYS A 273 22.47 -3.19 -37.46
C CYS A 273 22.46 -2.86 -38.96
N VAL A 274 21.29 -2.62 -39.55
CA VAL A 274 21.17 -2.12 -40.92
C VAL A 274 21.40 -0.62 -40.92
N ASP A 275 22.38 -0.15 -41.68
CA ASP A 275 22.69 1.28 -41.81
C ASP A 275 21.70 2.04 -42.71
N SER A 276 21.88 3.35 -42.83
CA SER A 276 21.02 4.19 -43.68
C SER A 276 21.15 3.88 -45.18
N SER A 277 22.17 3.13 -45.61
CA SER A 277 22.35 2.67 -47.00
C SER A 277 21.65 1.33 -47.30
N GLY A 278 21.16 0.63 -46.26
CA GLY A 278 20.56 -0.70 -46.39
C GLY A 278 21.58 -1.84 -46.24
N THR A 279 22.81 -1.55 -45.84
CA THR A 279 23.86 -2.55 -45.62
C THR A 279 23.82 -3.06 -44.18
N LEU A 280 23.85 -4.39 -44.00
CA LEU A 280 23.86 -5.03 -42.67
C LEU A 280 25.28 -5.06 -42.09
N GLN A 281 25.50 -4.39 -40.96
CA GLN A 281 26.79 -4.31 -40.26
C GLN A 281 26.83 -5.31 -39.09
N ILE A 282 27.03 -6.60 -39.39
CA ILE A 282 26.99 -7.69 -38.39
C ILE A 282 28.06 -7.51 -37.29
N GLU A 283 29.19 -6.87 -37.60
CA GLU A 283 30.29 -6.64 -36.64
C GLU A 283 29.89 -5.77 -35.44
N LEU A 284 28.82 -4.98 -35.56
CA LEU A 284 28.30 -4.10 -34.50
C LEU A 284 27.19 -4.76 -33.64
N LEU A 285 26.85 -6.02 -33.91
CA LEU A 285 25.73 -6.72 -33.26
C LEU A 285 25.87 -6.76 -31.72
N ASP A 286 27.04 -7.14 -31.20
CA ASP A 286 27.27 -7.22 -29.75
C ASP A 286 27.09 -5.86 -29.05
N GLN A 287 27.50 -4.79 -29.74
CA GLN A 287 27.36 -3.43 -29.23
C GLN A 287 25.89 -2.96 -29.28
N MET A 288 25.15 -3.37 -30.31
CA MET A 288 23.71 -3.09 -30.45
C MET A 288 22.87 -3.87 -29.44
N ILE A 289 23.23 -5.12 -29.13
CA ILE A 289 22.60 -5.90 -28.06
C ILE A 289 22.81 -5.18 -26.71
N ALA A 290 24.04 -4.74 -26.43
CA ALA A 290 24.33 -3.99 -25.21
C ALA A 290 23.54 -2.67 -25.13
N TYR A 291 23.38 -1.97 -26.26
CA TYR A 291 22.59 -0.75 -26.36
C TYR A 291 21.10 -1.00 -26.07
N GLY A 292 20.48 -1.94 -26.77
CA GLY A 292 19.06 -2.28 -26.58
C GLY A 292 18.73 -2.96 -25.26
N SER A 293 19.72 -3.53 -24.57
CA SER A 293 19.58 -4.03 -23.19
C SER A 293 19.79 -2.94 -22.13
N SER A 294 20.28 -1.76 -22.51
CA SER A 294 20.50 -0.62 -21.61
C SER A 294 19.38 0.42 -21.64
N GLY A 295 18.55 0.40 -22.68
CA GLY A 295 17.28 1.11 -22.71
C GLY A 295 16.28 0.33 -21.88
N ASP A 296 15.91 0.91 -20.74
CA ASP A 296 14.87 0.51 -19.81
C ASP A 296 14.44 -0.97 -19.93
N GLU A 297 14.95 -1.80 -19.01
CA GLU A 297 14.16 -2.96 -18.54
C GLU A 297 12.74 -2.45 -18.38
N GLU A 298 11.79 -2.99 -19.16
CA GLU A 298 10.40 -2.55 -19.13
C GLU A 298 10.02 -2.34 -17.66
N GLU A 299 9.74 -1.09 -17.29
CA GLU A 299 8.92 -0.83 -16.12
C GLU A 299 7.67 -1.67 -16.37
N VAL A 300 7.57 -2.80 -15.66
CA VAL A 300 6.41 -3.66 -15.68
C VAL A 300 5.28 -2.84 -15.07
N SER A 301 4.68 -1.96 -15.86
CA SER A 301 3.64 -1.04 -15.44
C SER A 301 2.39 -1.85 -15.07
N GLY A 302 2.33 -2.22 -13.80
CA GLY A 302 1.22 -2.87 -13.12
C GLY A 302 1.47 -2.81 -11.61
N ASP A 303 0.48 -3.16 -10.80
CA ASP A 303 0.56 -3.10 -9.32
C ASP A 303 1.69 -3.97 -8.71
N PHE A 304 2.37 -4.77 -9.54
CA PHE A 304 3.51 -5.63 -9.18
C PHE A 304 4.85 -5.19 -9.81
N ALA A 305 4.92 -4.01 -10.44
CA ALA A 305 6.18 -3.41 -10.89
C ALA A 305 7.17 -3.35 -9.72
N PRO A 306 8.37 -3.92 -9.80
CA PRO A 306 9.39 -3.61 -8.81
C PRO A 306 9.69 -2.12 -8.88
N ARG A 307 9.41 -1.40 -7.78
CA ARG A 307 9.61 0.04 -7.67
C ARG A 307 11.04 0.40 -8.07
N VAL A 308 11.20 1.37 -8.98
CA VAL A 308 12.51 1.94 -9.33
C VAL A 308 13.21 2.39 -8.05
N VAL A 309 14.31 1.73 -7.72
CA VAL A 309 15.07 2.00 -6.50
C VAL A 309 15.92 3.25 -6.73
N ASP A 310 15.58 4.33 -6.03
CA ASP A 310 16.37 5.56 -6.04
C ASP A 310 17.75 5.32 -5.42
N LYS A 311 18.76 5.21 -6.28
CA LYS A 311 20.18 5.01 -5.91
C LYS A 311 20.95 6.33 -5.83
N SER A 312 20.27 7.48 -5.79
CA SER A 312 20.95 8.77 -5.66
C SER A 312 21.83 8.80 -4.40
N GLU A 313 23.09 9.21 -4.56
CA GLU A 313 24.00 9.36 -3.42
C GLU A 313 23.63 10.61 -2.62
N LEU A 314 23.21 10.40 -1.38
CA LEU A 314 22.95 11.49 -0.44
C LEU A 314 24.16 11.68 0.47
N THR A 315 24.63 12.93 0.56
CA THR A 315 25.62 13.31 1.59
C THR A 315 24.88 13.68 2.87
N VAL A 316 25.07 12.89 3.92
CA VAL A 316 24.35 13.02 5.19
C VAL A 316 25.31 13.32 6.33
N THR A 317 24.92 14.24 7.20
CA THR A 317 25.61 14.46 8.49
C THR A 317 24.91 13.67 9.59
N LEU A 318 25.60 12.66 10.11
CA LEU A 318 25.11 11.74 11.11
C LEU A 318 25.62 12.13 12.51
N GLU A 319 24.71 12.37 13.44
CA GLU A 319 24.98 12.56 14.87
C GLU A 319 24.60 11.29 15.64
N ILE A 320 25.59 10.57 16.16
CA ILE A 320 25.39 9.28 16.85
C ILE A 320 25.60 9.45 18.35
N PHE A 321 24.67 8.96 19.14
CA PHE A 321 24.85 8.83 20.58
C PHE A 321 25.90 7.76 20.93
N ARG A 322 26.88 8.14 21.75
CA ARG A 322 27.95 7.25 22.24
C ARG A 322 27.86 7.07 23.73
N TYR A 323 28.10 5.85 24.18
CA TYR A 323 28.18 5.55 25.61
C TYR A 323 29.23 4.48 25.87
N CYS A 324 30.21 4.83 26.69
CA CYS A 324 31.27 3.93 27.12
C CYS A 324 30.98 3.41 28.54
N PRO A 325 30.60 2.13 28.72
CA PRO A 325 30.25 1.60 30.03
C PRO A 325 31.45 1.53 31.00
N THR A 326 32.68 1.43 30.49
CA THR A 326 33.89 1.37 31.33
C THR A 326 34.24 2.74 31.93
N ALA A 327 34.03 3.81 31.17
CA ALA A 327 34.26 5.18 31.63
C ALA A 327 33.02 5.80 32.28
N ALA A 328 31.83 5.22 32.09
CA ALA A 328 30.53 5.76 32.48
C ALA A 328 30.26 7.17 31.92
N GLU A 329 30.77 7.44 30.72
CA GLU A 329 30.61 8.71 30.01
C GLU A 329 29.73 8.53 28.77
N SER A 330 28.84 9.51 28.54
CA SER A 330 28.04 9.61 27.33
C SER A 330 28.42 10.85 26.52
N GLY A 331 28.30 10.76 25.21
CA GLY A 331 28.68 11.81 24.28
C GLY A 331 27.99 11.68 22.93
N TRP A 332 28.42 12.54 22.01
CA TRP A 332 27.91 12.60 20.64
C TRP A 332 29.09 12.61 19.68
N ASP A 333 29.03 11.73 18.69
CA ASP A 333 29.95 11.76 17.56
C ASP A 333 29.23 12.26 16.33
N THR A 334 29.92 13.06 15.52
CA THR A 334 29.41 13.55 14.24
C THR A 334 30.26 12.98 13.11
N VAL A 335 29.62 12.29 12.18
CA VAL A 335 30.26 11.67 11.01
C VAL A 335 29.54 12.14 9.75
N VAL A 336 30.28 12.45 8.70
CA VAL A 336 29.71 12.76 7.39
C VAL A 336 29.92 11.54 6.50
N CYS A 337 28.85 11.05 5.87
CA CYS A 337 28.90 9.89 4.99
C CYS A 337 28.05 10.11 3.73
N SER A 338 28.54 9.59 2.60
CA SER A 338 27.79 9.54 1.33
C SER A 338 27.21 8.14 1.17
N ILE A 339 25.88 8.04 1.13
CA ILE A 339 25.15 6.76 1.13
C ILE A 339 23.97 6.87 0.16
N PRO A 340 23.62 5.80 -0.58
CA PRO A 340 22.42 5.78 -1.41
C PRO A 340 21.15 6.09 -0.62
N ALA A 341 20.22 6.84 -1.22
CA ALA A 341 18.97 7.25 -0.60
C ALA A 341 18.10 6.08 -0.11
N ASN A 342 18.08 4.98 -0.88
CA ASN A 342 17.34 3.77 -0.56
C ASN A 342 17.97 2.90 0.54
N ALA A 343 19.20 3.19 0.97
CA ALA A 343 19.87 2.37 1.97
C ALA A 343 19.16 2.49 3.33
N SER A 344 19.22 1.41 4.11
CA SER A 344 18.63 1.42 5.45
C SER A 344 19.52 2.18 6.45
N ILE A 345 18.94 2.59 7.56
CA ILE A 345 19.71 3.15 8.69
C ILE A 345 20.75 2.14 9.20
N GLN A 346 20.42 0.85 9.18
CA GLN A 346 21.34 -0.22 9.51
C GLN A 346 22.55 -0.24 8.56
N ASP A 347 22.34 -0.11 7.25
CA ASP A 347 23.44 -0.08 6.27
C ASP A 347 24.36 1.12 6.50
N MET A 348 23.78 2.27 6.85
CA MET A 348 24.55 3.44 7.27
C MET A 348 25.39 3.18 8.52
N LEU A 349 24.80 2.60 9.57
CA LEU A 349 25.52 2.28 10.79
C LEU A 349 26.60 1.21 10.56
N MET A 350 26.37 0.24 9.67
CA MET A 350 27.36 -0.75 9.27
C MET A 350 28.50 -0.13 8.47
N ALA A 351 28.21 0.80 7.55
CA ALA A 351 29.23 1.53 6.79
C ALA A 351 30.12 2.35 7.74
N VAL A 352 29.52 3.08 8.68
CA VAL A 352 30.28 3.84 9.70
C VAL A 352 31.13 2.91 10.56
N LYS A 353 30.57 1.77 11.01
CA LYS A 353 31.31 0.81 11.82
C LYS A 353 32.49 0.20 11.08
N ASN A 354 32.33 -0.13 9.81
CA ASN A 354 33.35 -0.82 9.02
C ASN A 354 34.44 0.13 8.51
N SER A 355 34.07 1.37 8.17
CA SER A 355 34.98 2.32 7.50
C SER A 355 35.51 3.43 8.39
N VAL A 356 34.80 3.82 9.45
CA VAL A 356 35.13 4.99 10.29
C VAL A 356 35.49 4.58 11.71
N ASP A 357 34.59 3.87 12.41
CA ASP A 357 34.78 3.48 13.82
C ASP A 357 34.23 2.09 14.15
N GLY A 358 35.14 1.11 14.24
CA GLY A 358 34.83 -0.26 14.62
C GLY A 358 34.28 -0.43 16.04
N SER A 359 34.41 0.56 16.91
CA SER A 359 33.96 0.51 18.30
C SER A 359 32.46 0.79 18.50
N LEU A 360 31.79 1.33 17.47
CA LEU A 360 30.35 1.59 17.44
C LEU A 360 29.55 0.29 17.64
N THR A 361 28.62 0.28 18.59
CA THR A 361 27.86 -0.92 18.95
C THR A 361 26.36 -0.72 18.80
N PHE A 362 25.71 -1.59 18.02
CA PHE A 362 24.27 -1.63 17.80
C PHE A 362 23.85 -3.07 17.44
N ARG A 363 22.54 -3.34 17.44
CA ARG A 363 22.00 -4.65 17.03
C ARG A 363 21.65 -4.62 15.55
N VAL A 364 22.08 -5.66 14.84
CA VAL A 364 21.83 -5.85 13.40
C VAL A 364 20.64 -6.79 13.24
N GLY A 365 19.69 -6.38 12.41
CA GLY A 365 18.55 -7.17 11.97
C GLY A 365 18.79 -7.88 10.64
N ASN A 366 17.81 -8.70 10.25
CA ASN A 366 17.78 -9.49 9.02
C ASN A 366 17.21 -8.74 7.79
N GLY A 367 16.86 -7.45 7.91
CA GLY A 367 16.27 -6.67 6.83
C GLY A 367 14.76 -6.85 6.66
N SER A 368 14.10 -7.60 7.55
CA SER A 368 12.64 -7.84 7.48
C SER A 368 11.88 -7.31 8.70
N GLY A 369 12.47 -6.38 9.46
CA GLY A 369 11.84 -5.77 10.62
C GLY A 369 12.15 -6.53 11.90
N SER A 370 13.43 -6.73 12.18
CA SER A 370 13.90 -7.45 13.36
C SER A 370 13.42 -6.78 14.66
N PRO A 371 12.78 -7.48 15.60
CA PRO A 371 12.17 -6.85 16.77
C PRO A 371 13.12 -6.07 17.69
N THR A 372 14.43 -6.35 17.61
CA THR A 372 15.46 -5.74 18.47
C THR A 372 16.36 -4.72 17.77
N SER A 373 16.11 -4.42 16.48
CA SER A 373 16.86 -3.42 15.69
C SER A 373 16.36 -1.99 15.91
N GLY A 374 15.51 -1.76 16.92
CA GLY A 374 14.91 -0.45 17.12
C GLY A 374 15.95 0.62 17.51
N VAL A 375 15.74 1.83 17.01
CA VAL A 375 16.52 3.03 17.29
C VAL A 375 15.59 4.25 17.29
N ARG A 376 16.06 5.35 17.86
CA ARG A 376 15.36 6.63 17.78
C ARG A 376 16.10 7.55 16.82
N VAL A 377 15.43 7.96 15.76
CA VAL A 377 16.01 8.71 14.64
C VAL A 377 15.25 10.02 14.48
N ASN A 378 15.93 11.15 14.64
CA ASN A 378 15.31 12.48 14.60
C ASN A 378 14.08 12.61 15.51
N GLY A 379 14.12 11.92 16.66
CA GLY A 379 13.02 11.88 17.63
C GLY A 379 11.95 10.81 17.37
N ARG A 380 11.89 10.21 16.18
CA ARG A 380 10.97 9.14 15.79
C ARG A 380 11.53 7.76 16.14
N LEU A 381 10.70 6.86 16.66
CA LEU A 381 11.07 5.47 16.90
C LEU A 381 10.91 4.67 15.62
N ALA A 382 11.95 3.91 15.24
CA ALA A 382 11.99 3.17 13.98
C ALA A 382 12.87 1.92 14.11
N LEU A 383 12.64 0.93 13.25
CA LEU A 383 13.49 -0.26 13.14
C LEU A 383 14.60 0.02 12.12
N ALA A 384 15.86 -0.08 12.53
CA ALA A 384 17.00 0.37 11.72
C ALA A 384 17.15 -0.41 10.40
N ASP A 385 16.71 -1.66 10.36
CA ASP A 385 16.91 -2.59 9.25
C ASP A 385 15.93 -2.39 8.08
N ILE A 386 14.77 -1.80 8.33
CA ILE A 386 13.72 -1.56 7.31
C ILE A 386 13.53 -0.08 6.99
N THR A 387 14.02 0.81 7.86
CA THR A 387 13.78 2.25 7.68
C THR A 387 14.81 2.80 6.71
N SER A 388 14.33 3.35 5.59
CA SER A 388 15.18 4.00 4.60
C SER A 388 15.67 5.35 5.11
N ILE A 389 16.84 5.78 4.63
CA ILE A 389 17.41 7.09 4.96
C ILE A 389 16.54 8.22 4.41
N SER A 390 15.99 8.06 3.21
CA SER A 390 15.12 9.05 2.57
C SER A 390 13.87 9.38 3.39
N ASP A 391 13.32 8.43 4.16
CA ASP A 391 12.11 8.65 4.95
C ASP A 391 12.34 9.44 6.24
N VAL A 392 13.58 9.55 6.69
CA VAL A 392 13.94 10.11 8.01
C VAL A 392 14.88 11.31 7.96
N ILE A 393 15.48 11.58 6.80
CA ILE A 393 16.41 12.69 6.64
C ILE A 393 15.70 14.03 6.90
N GLY A 394 16.31 14.86 7.76
CA GLY A 394 15.81 16.21 7.99
C GLY A 394 16.09 17.11 6.79
N ALA A 395 15.32 18.20 6.64
CA ALA A 395 15.54 19.19 5.58
C ALA A 395 16.97 19.75 5.56
N ASP A 396 17.65 19.75 6.71
CA ASP A 396 19.03 20.21 6.87
C ASP A 396 20.09 19.15 6.49
N GLY A 397 19.69 17.98 5.99
CA GLY A 397 20.59 16.86 5.66
C GLY A 397 21.21 16.18 6.88
N ARG A 398 20.61 16.38 8.08
CA ARG A 398 21.11 15.84 9.35
C ARG A 398 20.24 14.70 9.85
N ILE A 399 20.90 13.67 10.39
CA ILE A 399 20.26 12.53 11.02
C ILE A 399 20.86 12.34 12.41
N LYS A 400 20.01 12.41 13.43
CA LYS A 400 20.37 12.19 14.82
C LYS A 400 19.87 10.83 15.28
N ILE A 401 20.79 9.95 15.70
CA ILE A 401 20.49 8.58 16.13
C ILE A 401 20.75 8.42 17.63
N GLU A 402 19.72 7.97 18.32
CA GLU A 402 19.64 7.74 19.76
C GLU A 402 19.26 6.27 20.05
N PRO A 403 19.69 5.72 21.20
CA PRO A 403 19.17 4.45 21.68
C PRO A 403 17.67 4.58 21.98
N ILE A 404 16.97 3.44 21.94
CA ILE A 404 15.54 3.40 22.26
C ILE A 404 15.31 3.83 23.74
N PRO A 405 14.32 4.71 24.02
CA PRO A 405 13.98 5.10 25.39
C PRO A 405 13.30 3.96 26.18
N GLY A 406 13.32 4.05 27.50
CA GLY A 406 12.67 3.06 28.38
C GLY A 406 13.54 1.85 28.74
N TYR A 407 14.69 1.68 28.07
CA TYR A 407 15.64 0.63 28.37
C TYR A 407 16.98 1.18 28.86
N PRO A 408 17.68 0.49 29.79
CA PRO A 408 19.05 0.84 30.15
C PRO A 408 19.98 0.67 28.94
N VAL A 409 20.82 1.67 28.68
CA VAL A 409 21.83 1.60 27.61
C VAL A 409 23.03 0.79 28.11
N ILE A 410 23.42 -0.24 27.35
CA ILE A 410 24.62 -1.05 27.63
C ILE A 410 25.85 -0.37 27.03
N ARG A 411 25.77 0.00 25.75
CA ARG A 411 26.86 0.63 25.00
C ARG A 411 26.32 1.28 23.72
N ASP A 412 26.71 2.52 23.44
CA ASP A 412 26.27 3.29 22.26
C ASP A 412 24.74 3.18 22.04
N LEU A 413 24.31 2.52 20.96
CA LEU A 413 22.90 2.33 20.61
C LEU A 413 22.31 1.03 21.18
N MET A 414 23.13 0.16 21.76
CA MET A 414 22.70 -1.13 22.30
C MET A 414 22.08 -0.98 23.69
N VAL A 415 20.84 -1.46 23.82
CA VAL A 415 20.07 -1.44 25.07
C VAL A 415 19.87 -2.84 25.67
N ASP A 416 19.53 -2.88 26.96
CA ASP A 416 19.18 -4.08 27.71
C ASP A 416 17.67 -4.34 27.75
N TYR A 417 17.24 -5.49 27.23
CA TYR A 417 15.84 -5.93 27.24
C TYR A 417 15.50 -6.90 28.39
N SER A 418 16.45 -7.25 29.25
CA SER A 418 16.29 -8.28 30.27
C SER A 418 15.07 -8.04 31.16
N LYS A 419 14.88 -6.80 31.62
CA LYS A 419 13.72 -6.41 32.45
C LYS A 419 12.38 -6.61 31.73
N PHE A 420 12.32 -6.32 30.44
CA PHE A 420 11.10 -6.54 29.66
C PHE A 420 10.81 -8.03 29.53
N GLU A 421 11.82 -8.86 29.26
CA GLU A 421 11.64 -10.32 29.19
C GLU A 421 11.26 -10.91 30.55
N GLU A 422 11.82 -10.43 31.66
CA GLU A 422 11.40 -10.82 33.00
C GLU A 422 9.92 -10.52 33.26
N ASN A 423 9.47 -9.32 32.91
CA ASN A 423 8.07 -8.94 33.03
C ASN A 423 7.18 -9.74 32.07
N ARG A 424 7.67 -10.05 30.87
CA ARG A 424 6.98 -10.89 29.88
C ARG A 424 6.84 -12.32 30.39
N MET A 425 7.86 -12.89 31.01
CA MET A 425 7.78 -14.22 31.64
C MET A 425 6.78 -14.24 32.80
N LYS A 426 6.78 -13.20 33.65
CA LYS A 426 5.78 -13.05 34.73
C LYS A 426 4.36 -12.89 34.18
N ALA A 427 4.21 -12.22 33.04
CA ALA A 427 2.96 -12.01 32.33
C ALA A 427 2.36 -13.28 31.73
N LYS A 428 3.18 -14.32 31.52
CA LYS A 428 2.79 -15.60 30.92
C LYS A 428 1.99 -15.47 29.61
N PRO A 429 2.49 -14.80 28.55
CA PRO A 429 1.73 -14.50 27.32
C PRO A 429 1.55 -15.70 26.37
N TRP A 430 1.81 -16.93 26.83
CA TRP A 430 1.59 -18.14 26.06
C TRP A 430 0.17 -18.66 26.27
N MET A 431 -0.38 -19.35 25.26
CA MET A 431 -1.72 -19.93 25.35
C MET A 431 -1.77 -20.98 26.47
N SER A 432 -2.84 -20.97 27.27
CA SER A 432 -3.14 -22.01 28.26
C SER A 432 -4.58 -22.48 28.13
N SER A 433 -4.74 -23.75 27.77
CA SER A 433 -6.01 -24.43 27.56
C SER A 433 -6.40 -25.31 28.75
N SER A 434 -7.68 -25.69 28.84
CA SER A 434 -8.20 -26.63 29.85
C SER A 434 -9.36 -27.43 29.24
N PRO A 435 -9.39 -28.79 29.22
CA PRO A 435 -8.31 -29.77 29.22
C PRO A 435 -7.97 -30.13 27.76
N ARG A 436 -6.94 -29.50 27.17
CA ARG A 436 -6.58 -29.73 25.76
C ARG A 436 -5.11 -30.13 25.69
N GLU A 437 -4.85 -31.43 25.74
CA GLU A 437 -3.54 -32.00 25.47
C GLU A 437 -3.57 -32.65 24.09
N GLY A 438 -2.79 -32.12 23.14
CA GLY A 438 -2.61 -32.70 21.80
C GLY A 438 -3.18 -31.87 20.64
N GLU A 439 -2.81 -32.27 19.42
CA GLU A 439 -3.31 -31.73 18.14
C GLU A 439 -4.75 -32.19 17.86
N TYR A 440 -5.12 -33.36 18.38
CA TYR A 440 -6.45 -33.96 18.23
C TYR A 440 -7.01 -34.35 19.59
N LEU A 441 -8.32 -34.19 19.75
CA LEU A 441 -9.06 -34.79 20.86
C LEU A 441 -9.03 -36.32 20.72
N ILE A 442 -9.38 -37.05 21.79
CA ILE A 442 -9.46 -38.53 21.80
C ILE A 442 -10.39 -39.05 20.68
N ASN A 443 -11.34 -38.22 20.20
CA ASN A 443 -12.26 -38.53 19.12
C ASN A 443 -11.73 -38.19 17.70
N GLY A 444 -10.47 -37.76 17.55
CA GLY A 444 -9.85 -37.44 16.26
C GLY A 444 -10.19 -36.07 15.68
N VAL A 445 -10.95 -35.23 16.39
CA VAL A 445 -11.25 -33.85 15.94
C VAL A 445 -10.05 -32.95 16.24
N ALA A 446 -9.65 -32.14 15.26
CA ALA A 446 -8.59 -31.14 15.40
C ALA A 446 -8.91 -30.18 16.56
N VAL A 447 -7.95 -29.98 17.44
CA VAL A 447 -8.12 -29.17 18.65
C VAL A 447 -8.04 -27.69 18.31
N GLY A 448 -9.07 -26.93 18.68
CA GLY A 448 -9.04 -25.47 18.61
C GLY A 448 -9.29 -24.91 17.21
N VAL A 449 -10.18 -25.55 16.44
CA VAL A 449 -10.73 -24.97 15.21
C VAL A 449 -11.30 -23.59 15.54
N MET A 450 -10.91 -22.61 14.75
CA MET A 450 -11.34 -21.21 14.84
C MET A 450 -11.83 -20.82 13.45
N GLU A 451 -12.87 -20.01 13.39
CA GLU A 451 -13.36 -19.47 12.14
C GLU A 451 -12.36 -18.42 11.60
N SER A 452 -12.30 -18.25 10.27
CA SER A 452 -11.28 -17.42 9.63
C SER A 452 -11.38 -15.96 10.05
N SER A 453 -12.59 -15.39 10.12
CA SER A 453 -12.81 -14.01 10.54
C SER A 453 -12.37 -13.76 11.99
N GLU A 454 -12.60 -14.73 12.90
CA GLU A 454 -12.09 -14.64 14.28
C GLU A 454 -10.55 -14.65 14.32
N ALA A 455 -9.91 -15.47 13.49
CA ALA A 455 -8.45 -15.54 13.40
C ALA A 455 -7.85 -14.23 12.85
N VAL A 456 -8.45 -13.65 11.81
CA VAL A 456 -8.02 -12.36 11.24
C VAL A 456 -8.15 -11.26 12.29
N LYS A 457 -9.28 -11.21 13.02
CA LYS A 457 -9.47 -10.24 14.10
C LYS A 457 -8.44 -10.40 15.22
N LEU A 458 -8.09 -11.63 15.57
CA LEU A 458 -7.08 -11.90 16.59
C LEU A 458 -5.69 -11.42 16.14
N HIS A 459 -5.34 -11.63 14.87
CA HIS A 459 -4.08 -11.17 14.30
C HIS A 459 -4.02 -9.64 14.22
N SER A 460 -5.10 -8.98 13.82
CA SER A 460 -5.12 -7.51 13.68
C SER A 460 -4.94 -6.78 15.01
N ILE A 461 -5.42 -7.35 16.13
CA ILE A 461 -5.23 -6.79 17.48
C ILE A 461 -3.76 -6.64 17.85
N SER A 462 -2.89 -7.53 17.36
CA SER A 462 -1.46 -7.50 17.66
C SER A 462 -0.60 -7.41 16.41
N ASP A 463 -1.10 -6.75 15.38
CA ASP A 463 -0.34 -6.49 14.15
C ASP A 463 0.69 -5.37 14.39
N VAL A 464 1.74 -5.73 15.11
CA VAL A 464 2.88 -4.87 15.44
C VAL A 464 4.17 -5.62 15.14
N ARG A 465 5.13 -4.95 14.49
CA ARG A 465 6.41 -5.58 14.14
C ARG A 465 7.29 -5.88 15.34
N SER A 466 7.25 -5.02 16.37
CA SER A 466 8.06 -5.19 17.58
C SER A 466 7.35 -4.74 18.85
N TYR A 467 7.17 -5.68 19.78
CA TYR A 467 6.70 -5.35 21.13
C TYR A 467 7.71 -4.53 21.94
N HIS A 468 9.01 -4.63 21.65
CA HIS A 468 10.04 -3.79 22.29
C HIS A 468 9.95 -2.34 21.83
N LEU A 469 9.67 -2.12 20.54
CA LEU A 469 9.46 -0.79 20.01
C LEU A 469 8.19 -0.17 20.61
N VAL A 470 7.07 -0.91 20.63
CA VAL A 470 5.81 -0.49 21.26
C VAL A 470 6.01 -0.14 22.74
N HIS A 471 6.78 -0.94 23.48
CA HIS A 471 7.13 -0.66 24.88
C HIS A 471 7.74 0.74 25.06
N SER A 472 8.52 1.17 24.08
CA SER A 472 9.28 2.42 24.12
C SER A 472 8.51 3.63 23.59
N MET A 473 7.36 3.39 22.95
CA MET A 473 6.43 4.44 22.53
C MET A 473 5.72 5.08 23.73
N SER A 474 5.70 4.40 24.88
CA SER A 474 5.15 4.95 26.13
C SER A 474 6.14 5.90 26.79
N ASP A 475 5.70 7.13 27.04
CA ASP A 475 6.47 8.08 27.82
C ASP A 475 6.53 7.65 29.31
N THR A 476 5.54 6.88 29.78
CA THR A 476 5.44 6.38 31.16
C THR A 476 6.58 5.42 31.50
N VAL A 477 6.94 4.52 30.59
CA VAL A 477 7.94 3.46 30.83
C VAL A 477 9.29 4.03 31.24
N ALA A 478 9.68 5.18 30.68
CA ALA A 478 10.95 5.83 31.01
C ALA A 478 11.00 6.39 32.45
N TYR A 479 9.84 6.68 33.07
CA TYR A 479 9.74 7.30 34.39
C TYR A 479 9.25 6.34 35.49
N ASP A 480 8.33 5.44 35.18
CA ASP A 480 7.82 4.45 36.14
C ASP A 480 8.49 3.09 35.93
N SER A 481 9.44 2.77 36.81
CA SER A 481 10.12 1.50 36.80
C SER A 481 9.24 0.30 37.17
N LYS A 482 8.06 0.50 37.79
CA LYS A 482 7.15 -0.57 38.18
C LYS A 482 6.16 -0.93 37.09
N TYR A 483 5.88 -0.01 36.18
CA TYR A 483 4.96 -0.23 35.07
C TYR A 483 5.51 -1.32 34.14
N GLU A 484 4.67 -2.30 33.80
CA GLU A 484 5.08 -3.43 32.96
C GLU A 484 5.17 -3.05 31.47
N GLY A 485 4.41 -2.03 31.05
CA GLY A 485 4.52 -1.42 29.72
C GLY A 485 3.57 -1.96 28.66
N PRO A 486 3.34 -1.18 27.59
CA PRO A 486 2.29 -1.43 26.62
C PRO A 486 2.53 -2.68 25.77
N GLY A 487 3.79 -2.95 25.38
CA GLY A 487 4.14 -4.14 24.58
C GLY A 487 3.82 -5.47 25.28
N ILE A 488 3.82 -5.51 26.61
CA ILE A 488 3.46 -6.70 27.39
C ILE A 488 1.94 -6.81 27.53
N HIS A 489 1.28 -5.68 27.78
CA HIS A 489 -0.18 -5.63 27.90
C HIS A 489 -0.89 -6.01 26.61
N LEU A 490 -0.36 -5.59 25.45
CA LEU A 490 -0.90 -5.97 24.14
C LEU A 490 -0.83 -7.50 23.91
N GLN A 491 0.28 -8.15 24.30
CA GLN A 491 0.39 -9.61 24.24
C GLN A 491 -0.63 -10.31 25.14
N ARG A 492 -0.85 -9.82 26.36
CA ARG A 492 -1.89 -10.36 27.25
C ARG A 492 -3.28 -10.16 26.67
N TRP A 493 -3.54 -9.01 26.06
CA TRP A 493 -4.83 -8.70 25.44
C TRP A 493 -5.17 -9.66 24.31
N ASN A 494 -4.21 -9.91 23.42
CA ASN A 494 -4.35 -10.93 22.38
C ASN A 494 -4.76 -12.30 23.01
N ARG A 495 -4.11 -12.73 24.10
CA ARG A 495 -4.47 -13.98 24.79
C ARG A 495 -5.83 -13.99 25.49
N ILE A 496 -6.30 -12.84 25.98
CA ILE A 496 -7.63 -12.70 26.57
C ILE A 496 -8.70 -12.84 25.50
N MET A 497 -8.48 -12.22 24.34
CA MET A 497 -9.41 -12.24 23.21
C MET A 497 -9.43 -13.60 22.48
N ASP A 498 -8.34 -14.37 22.53
CA ASP A 498 -8.27 -15.70 21.93
C ASP A 498 -9.33 -16.66 22.54
N PRO A 499 -10.31 -17.16 21.76
CA PRO A 499 -11.35 -18.06 22.26
C PRO A 499 -10.80 -19.44 22.68
N ARG A 500 -9.56 -19.79 22.27
CA ARG A 500 -8.94 -21.07 22.63
C ARG A 500 -8.33 -21.08 24.03
N SER A 501 -8.08 -19.90 24.61
CA SER A 501 -7.60 -19.75 25.98
C SER A 501 -8.66 -20.17 27.00
N SER A 502 -8.26 -20.85 28.08
CA SER A 502 -9.19 -21.24 29.15
C SER A 502 -9.69 -20.03 29.94
N GLU A 503 -10.94 -20.09 30.41
CA GLU A 503 -11.58 -18.98 31.14
C GLU A 503 -10.86 -18.65 32.46
N SER A 504 -10.36 -19.68 33.17
CA SER A 504 -9.54 -19.49 34.37
C SER A 504 -8.26 -18.69 34.07
N TYR A 505 -7.60 -19.02 32.96
CA TYR A 505 -6.39 -18.33 32.53
C TYR A 505 -6.69 -16.89 32.07
N LYS A 506 -7.75 -16.66 31.28
CA LYS A 506 -8.20 -15.31 30.91
C LYS A 506 -8.43 -14.43 32.13
N ASN A 507 -9.16 -14.94 33.12
CA ASN A 507 -9.41 -14.24 34.38
C ASN A 507 -8.12 -13.91 35.15
N SER A 508 -7.12 -14.80 35.12
CA SER A 508 -5.81 -14.53 35.73
C SER A 508 -5.05 -13.38 35.04
N LEU A 509 -5.13 -13.29 33.70
CA LEU A 509 -4.51 -12.22 32.94
C LEU A 509 -5.21 -10.88 33.20
N ILE A 510 -6.54 -10.88 33.24
CA ILE A 510 -7.34 -9.70 33.55
C ILE A 510 -7.03 -9.18 34.95
N ALA A 511 -6.95 -10.06 35.95
CA ALA A 511 -6.57 -9.69 37.30
C ALA A 511 -5.15 -9.08 37.35
N SER A 512 -4.21 -9.62 36.56
CA SER A 512 -2.86 -9.07 36.42
C SER A 512 -2.86 -7.67 35.78
N LEU A 513 -3.67 -7.44 34.74
CA LEU A 513 -3.82 -6.14 34.08
C LEU A 513 -4.48 -5.08 34.97
N ASN A 514 -5.38 -5.48 35.86
CA ASN A 514 -6.11 -4.56 36.74
C ASN A 514 -5.29 -4.10 37.97
N ASN A 515 -4.05 -4.56 38.13
CA ASN A 515 -3.16 -4.12 39.20
C ASN A 515 -2.60 -2.70 38.95
N SER A 516 -2.01 -2.09 39.99
CA SER A 516 -1.38 -0.76 39.89
C SER A 516 -0.25 -0.69 38.88
N ASN A 517 0.43 -1.80 38.63
CA ASN A 517 1.55 -1.92 37.69
C ASN A 517 1.11 -2.33 36.29
N GLY A 518 -0.21 -2.56 36.11
CA GLY A 518 -0.83 -3.00 34.86
C GLY A 518 -1.29 -1.81 34.01
N ILE A 519 -2.42 -1.97 33.32
CA ILE A 519 -2.90 -1.02 32.29
C ILE A 519 -3.16 0.40 32.82
N TRP A 520 -3.43 0.52 34.12
CA TRP A 520 -3.70 1.78 34.79
C TRP A 520 -2.43 2.60 35.06
N GLY A 521 -1.25 1.99 34.93
CA GLY A 521 0.03 2.68 35.02
C GLY A 521 0.29 3.61 33.84
N GLU A 522 -0.26 3.30 32.66
CA GLU A 522 -0.09 4.12 31.46
C GLU A 522 -0.75 5.49 31.62
N ALA A 523 0.04 6.57 31.57
CA ALA A 523 -0.47 7.92 31.76
C ALA A 523 -1.25 8.42 30.54
N ASP A 524 -0.74 8.17 29.33
CA ASP A 524 -1.27 8.75 28.10
C ASP A 524 -1.15 7.79 26.92
N LEU A 525 -2.29 7.41 26.34
CA LEU A 525 -2.34 6.55 25.16
C LEU A 525 -2.02 7.33 23.87
N SER A 526 -2.22 8.67 23.87
CA SER A 526 -1.94 9.50 22.70
C SER A 526 -0.44 9.60 22.40
N SER A 527 0.42 9.46 23.44
CA SER A 527 1.87 9.39 23.26
C SER A 527 2.30 8.15 22.49
N ILE A 528 1.51 7.07 22.55
CA ILE A 528 1.72 5.82 21.81
C ILE A 528 1.14 5.97 20.40
N ALA A 529 -0.10 6.47 20.28
CA ALA A 529 -0.82 6.62 19.02
C ALA A 529 -0.12 7.52 17.98
N ARG A 530 0.75 8.44 18.40
CA ARG A 530 1.51 9.32 17.49
C ARG A 530 2.55 8.58 16.63
N TYR A 531 2.92 7.35 16.98
CA TYR A 531 3.97 6.58 16.29
C TYR A 531 3.41 5.71 15.15
N GLY A 532 2.72 6.35 14.20
CA GLY A 532 2.21 5.68 12.99
C GLY A 532 1.12 4.64 13.27
N GLN A 533 0.95 3.69 12.35
CA GLN A 533 -0.12 2.69 12.43
C GLN A 533 0.08 1.73 13.62
N GLU A 534 1.31 1.25 13.85
CA GLU A 534 1.61 0.33 14.96
C GLU A 534 1.30 0.96 16.32
N GLY A 535 1.64 2.25 16.49
CA GLY A 535 1.30 2.99 17.70
C GLY A 535 -0.20 3.14 17.91
N LYS A 536 -0.98 3.34 16.84
CA LYS A 536 -2.45 3.36 16.90
C LYS A 536 -3.03 2.00 17.29
N THR A 537 -2.61 0.91 16.63
CA THR A 537 -3.04 -0.45 16.98
C THR A 537 -2.77 -0.76 18.45
N ALA A 538 -1.58 -0.43 18.95
CA ALA A 538 -1.24 -0.59 20.36
C ALA A 538 -2.11 0.28 21.28
N SER A 539 -2.29 1.56 20.95
CA SER A 539 -3.13 2.49 21.72
C SER A 539 -4.58 2.02 21.81
N ASP A 540 -5.16 1.60 20.69
CA ASP A 540 -6.55 1.13 20.61
C ASP A 540 -6.72 -0.17 21.40
N GLY A 541 -5.79 -1.12 21.24
CA GLY A 541 -5.79 -2.35 22.05
C GLY A 541 -5.69 -2.08 23.56
N LEU A 542 -4.85 -1.14 23.99
CA LEU A 542 -4.75 -0.73 25.40
C LEU A 542 -6.03 -0.05 25.90
N ASN A 543 -6.68 0.75 25.06
CA ASN A 543 -7.96 1.37 25.37
C ASN A 543 -9.07 0.34 25.50
N ASP A 544 -9.08 -0.67 24.62
CA ASP A 544 -10.01 -1.80 24.68
C ASP A 544 -9.85 -2.60 25.97
N ILE A 545 -8.61 -2.86 26.41
CA ILE A 545 -8.34 -3.48 27.72
C ILE A 545 -9.01 -2.67 28.84
N ARG A 546 -8.85 -1.33 28.84
CA ARG A 546 -9.45 -0.45 29.86
C ARG A 546 -10.96 -0.53 29.83
N ALA A 547 -11.57 -0.43 28.64
CA ALA A 547 -13.01 -0.52 28.46
C ALA A 547 -13.55 -1.88 28.92
N TYR A 548 -12.85 -2.97 28.57
CA TYR A 548 -13.20 -4.33 28.96
C TYR A 548 -13.20 -4.52 30.48
N ILE A 549 -12.14 -4.09 31.17
CA ILE A 549 -12.05 -4.17 32.64
C ILE A 549 -13.13 -3.31 33.32
N LEU A 550 -13.39 -2.10 32.80
CA LEU A 550 -14.43 -1.23 33.34
C LEU A 550 -15.82 -1.85 33.18
N ASN A 551 -16.12 -2.48 32.05
CA ASN A 551 -17.38 -3.17 31.82
C ASN A 551 -17.53 -4.38 32.77
N GLN A 552 -16.49 -5.20 32.95
CA GLN A 552 -16.53 -6.33 33.89
C GLN A 552 -16.74 -5.90 35.34
N THR A 553 -16.12 -4.79 35.75
CA THR A 553 -16.26 -4.25 37.11
C THR A 553 -17.54 -3.43 37.30
N ASN A 554 -18.39 -3.30 36.28
CA ASN A 554 -19.54 -2.40 36.25
C ASN A 554 -19.16 -0.97 36.71
N TYR A 555 -18.01 -0.49 36.24
CA TYR A 555 -17.45 0.83 36.53
C TYR A 555 -17.32 1.13 38.04
N ARG A 556 -17.08 0.09 38.85
CA ARG A 556 -16.77 0.25 40.28
C ARG A 556 -15.30 0.64 40.47
N GLY A 557 -15.02 1.38 41.54
CA GLY A 557 -13.66 1.80 41.91
C GLY A 557 -13.27 3.20 41.41
N PRO A 558 -11.99 3.59 41.57
CA PRO A 558 -11.52 4.94 41.21
C PRO A 558 -11.66 5.27 39.72
N HIS A 559 -11.27 4.37 38.82
CA HIS A 559 -11.30 4.62 37.38
C HIS A 559 -12.73 4.68 36.81
N GLY A 560 -13.63 3.81 37.28
CA GLY A 560 -15.04 3.91 36.90
C GLY A 560 -15.73 5.17 37.42
N ARG A 561 -15.38 5.62 38.64
CA ARG A 561 -15.80 6.95 39.15
C ARG A 561 -15.28 8.09 38.29
N LEU A 562 -14.05 7.99 37.77
CA LEU A 562 -13.49 8.98 36.85
C LEU A 562 -14.34 9.12 35.59
N VAL A 563 -14.68 8.00 34.93
CA VAL A 563 -15.57 8.00 33.76
C VAL A 563 -16.92 8.62 34.09
N LYS A 564 -17.54 8.22 35.21
CA LYS A 564 -18.85 8.74 35.65
C LYS A 564 -18.84 10.25 35.86
N TRP A 565 -17.87 10.77 36.63
CA TRP A 565 -17.80 12.19 36.94
C TRP A 565 -17.33 13.04 35.76
N TYR A 566 -16.47 12.50 34.91
CA TYR A 566 -16.08 13.13 33.65
C TYR A 566 -17.32 13.34 32.77
N GLY A 567 -18.05 12.26 32.47
CA GLY A 567 -19.25 12.32 31.64
C GLY A 567 -20.31 13.24 32.21
N ARG A 568 -20.52 13.21 33.53
CA ARG A 568 -21.47 14.10 34.23
C ARG A 568 -21.06 15.57 34.16
N SER A 569 -19.77 15.90 34.32
CA SER A 569 -19.27 17.27 34.16
C SER A 569 -19.55 17.80 32.75
N VAL A 570 -19.23 17.00 31.72
CA VAL A 570 -19.44 17.38 30.32
C VAL A 570 -20.93 17.49 29.98
N LYS A 571 -21.75 16.54 30.45
CA LYS A 571 -23.22 16.54 30.24
C LYS A 571 -23.92 17.75 30.85
N TRP A 572 -23.51 18.17 32.04
CA TRP A 572 -24.17 19.26 32.74
C TRP A 572 -23.69 20.65 32.34
N THR A 573 -22.42 20.78 31.96
CA THR A 573 -21.80 22.10 31.77
C THR A 573 -21.25 22.33 30.37
N GLY A 574 -21.12 21.29 29.54
CA GLY A 574 -20.39 21.32 28.27
C GLY A 574 -18.89 21.54 28.43
N LYS A 575 -18.38 21.54 29.66
CA LYS A 575 -16.97 21.79 30.01
C LYS A 575 -16.40 20.64 30.84
N LEU A 576 -15.10 20.43 30.68
CA LEU A 576 -14.32 19.58 31.56
C LEU A 576 -13.74 20.44 32.68
N ASN A 577 -14.14 20.19 33.92
CA ASN A 577 -13.58 20.89 35.08
C ASN A 577 -12.72 19.94 35.93
N GLU A 578 -11.41 19.91 35.64
CA GLU A 578 -10.46 19.07 36.36
C GLU A 578 -10.35 19.43 37.84
N THR A 579 -10.62 20.69 38.21
CA THR A 579 -10.50 21.19 39.60
C THR A 579 -11.51 20.53 40.55
N THR A 580 -12.65 20.09 40.03
CA THR A 580 -13.68 19.38 40.81
C THR A 580 -13.65 17.88 40.58
N LEU A 581 -13.14 17.43 39.43
CA LEU A 581 -13.15 16.03 39.02
C LEU A 581 -12.40 15.14 40.02
N TYR A 582 -11.18 15.52 40.43
CA TYR A 582 -10.38 14.71 41.36
C TYR A 582 -11.09 14.47 42.71
N ARG A 583 -11.77 15.50 43.25
CA ARG A 583 -12.49 15.42 44.53
C ARG A 583 -13.64 14.43 44.44
N GLN A 584 -14.38 14.51 43.34
CA GLN A 584 -15.53 13.66 43.08
C GLN A 584 -15.11 12.20 42.88
N VAL A 585 -13.98 11.98 42.20
CA VAL A 585 -13.41 10.65 41.96
C VAL A 585 -12.89 10.00 43.22
N LEU A 586 -12.15 10.72 44.07
CA LEU A 586 -11.62 10.16 45.32
C LEU A 586 -12.71 9.98 46.39
N GLY A 587 -13.69 10.89 46.42
CA GLY A 587 -14.73 10.93 47.44
C GLY A 587 -14.19 11.41 48.81
N PRO A 588 -15.07 11.54 49.82
CA PRO A 588 -14.71 12.14 51.11
C PRO A 588 -13.63 11.35 51.87
N VAL A 589 -13.64 10.01 51.78
CA VAL A 589 -12.65 9.14 52.46
C VAL A 589 -11.27 9.20 51.77
N GLY A 590 -11.22 9.15 50.44
CA GLY A 590 -9.96 9.25 49.68
C GLY A 590 -9.33 10.65 49.72
N LEU A 591 -10.12 11.68 50.05
CA LEU A 591 -9.59 13.01 50.32
C LEU A 591 -8.86 13.08 51.67
N ILE A 592 -9.31 12.33 52.68
CA ILE A 592 -8.68 12.28 54.01
C ILE A 592 -7.29 11.63 53.96
N SER A 593 -7.11 10.55 53.18
CA SER A 593 -5.79 9.91 53.04
C SER A 593 -4.76 10.83 52.35
N ASN A 594 -5.20 11.71 51.44
CA ASN A 594 -4.34 12.67 50.75
C ASN A 594 -3.98 13.91 51.59
N ILE A 595 -4.61 14.13 52.75
CA ILE A 595 -4.33 15.29 53.63
C ILE A 595 -2.86 15.27 54.09
N PHE A 596 -2.29 14.08 54.28
CA PHE A 596 -0.92 13.89 54.73
C PHE A 596 0.13 14.03 53.62
N ASP A 597 -0.25 13.93 52.34
CA ASP A 597 0.63 14.12 51.18
C ASP A 597 0.75 15.60 50.74
N GLY A 598 0.05 16.53 51.41
CA GLY A 598 0.11 17.97 51.15
C GLY A 598 -0.57 18.47 49.86
N VAL A 599 -0.89 17.57 48.94
CA VAL A 599 -1.54 17.87 47.65
C VAL A 599 -2.98 18.38 47.83
N SER A 600 -3.77 17.73 48.68
CA SER A 600 -5.16 18.13 48.90
C SER A 600 -5.28 19.45 49.68
N ALA A 601 -4.37 19.73 50.62
CA ALA A 601 -4.33 21.01 51.33
C ALA A 601 -3.97 22.20 50.40
N ARG A 602 -3.02 22.00 49.46
CA ARG A 602 -2.70 23.00 48.41
C ARG A 602 -3.89 23.30 47.50
N MET A 603 -4.66 22.28 47.13
CA MET A 603 -5.84 22.43 46.28
C MET A 603 -7.05 23.02 47.04
N VAL A 604 -7.17 22.85 48.36
CA VAL A 604 -8.27 23.46 49.14
C VAL A 604 -8.17 24.98 49.20
N LEU A 605 -6.97 25.53 49.32
CA LEU A 605 -6.73 26.97 49.48
C LEU A 605 -6.62 27.74 48.15
N GLY A 606 -6.56 27.04 47.01
CA GLY A 606 -6.29 27.64 45.70
C GLY A 606 -7.50 27.93 44.80
N PHE A 607 -8.71 27.43 45.11
CA PHE A 607 -9.83 27.44 44.16
C PHE A 607 -11.07 28.19 44.62
N THR A 608 -11.61 28.99 43.70
CA THR A 608 -12.92 29.64 43.82
C THR A 608 -14.02 28.67 43.36
N ARG A 609 -15.17 28.71 44.04
CA ARG A 609 -16.35 27.87 43.74
C ARG A 609 -16.96 28.13 42.34
N THR A 610 -16.47 29.16 41.63
CA THR A 610 -16.94 29.65 40.33
C THR A 610 -16.01 29.31 39.16
N GLY A 611 -14.92 28.56 39.37
CA GLY A 611 -14.04 28.12 38.29
C GLY A 611 -13.16 29.22 37.68
N GLY A 612 -12.94 30.32 38.41
CA GLY A 612 -11.94 31.32 38.06
C GLY A 612 -10.51 30.79 38.21
N PRO A 613 -9.51 31.45 37.60
CA PRO A 613 -8.11 31.00 37.68
C PRO A 613 -7.66 30.90 39.15
N PRO A 614 -6.91 29.85 39.52
CA PRO A 614 -6.46 29.67 40.89
C PRO A 614 -5.59 30.84 41.35
N ILE A 615 -5.72 31.26 42.60
CA ILE A 615 -4.88 32.31 43.19
C ILE A 615 -3.51 31.70 43.48
N ARG A 616 -2.60 31.79 42.50
CA ARG A 616 -1.28 31.11 42.52
C ARG A 616 -0.29 31.71 43.52
N SER A 617 -0.56 32.88 44.09
CA SER A 617 0.40 33.67 44.87
C SER A 617 0.31 33.49 46.40
N LEU A 618 -0.77 32.92 46.94
CA LEU A 618 -0.97 32.78 48.40
C LEU A 618 -0.61 31.40 48.97
N GLN A 619 -0.39 30.40 48.10
CA GLN A 619 -0.11 29.01 48.51
C GLN A 619 1.26 28.81 49.18
N ALA A 620 2.18 29.78 49.03
CA ALA A 620 3.51 29.75 49.66
C ALA A 620 3.49 30.14 51.15
N LEU A 621 2.38 30.67 51.68
CA LEU A 621 2.35 31.30 53.00
C LEU A 621 1.86 30.40 54.15
N VAL A 622 1.26 29.24 53.86
CA VAL A 622 0.45 28.49 54.85
C VAL A 622 0.98 27.08 55.19
N LEU A 623 1.90 26.49 54.40
CA LEU A 623 2.39 25.11 54.64
C LEU A 623 3.92 24.97 54.44
N PRO A 624 4.64 24.24 55.33
CA PRO A 624 6.10 24.15 55.37
C PRO A 624 6.72 23.34 54.20
N PRO A 625 8.06 23.32 54.02
CA PRO A 625 8.71 23.19 52.72
C PRO A 625 8.85 21.73 52.28
N ALA A 626 7.78 21.16 51.74
CA ALA A 626 7.85 19.92 50.97
C ALA A 626 7.52 20.22 49.49
N GLY A 627 8.54 20.14 48.62
CA GLY A 627 8.38 20.04 47.17
C GLY A 627 8.04 21.34 46.44
N ILE A 628 9.08 21.95 45.87
CA ILE A 628 9.05 23.04 44.89
C ILE A 628 8.52 22.48 43.56
N GLY A 629 7.21 22.33 43.43
CA GLY A 629 6.54 21.93 42.19
C GLY A 629 5.42 22.91 41.86
N LYS A 630 5.50 23.60 40.72
CA LYS A 630 4.37 24.39 40.19
C LYS A 630 3.19 23.43 39.97
N ILE A 631 2.01 23.78 40.51
CA ILE A 631 0.78 23.06 40.18
C ILE A 631 0.57 23.17 38.66
N PRO A 632 0.36 22.04 37.94
CA PRO A 632 0.06 22.07 36.52
C PRO A 632 -1.16 22.96 36.22
N ASN A 633 -1.19 23.57 35.04
CA ASN A 633 -2.36 24.35 34.63
C ASN A 633 -3.56 23.39 34.50
N MET A 634 -4.45 23.41 35.48
CA MET A 634 -5.70 22.63 35.42
C MET A 634 -6.65 23.26 34.40
N PHE A 635 -7.25 22.42 33.55
CA PHE A 635 -8.10 22.90 32.47
C PHE A 635 -9.56 23.04 32.92
N ASN A 636 -10.16 24.18 32.55
CA ASN A 636 -11.60 24.42 32.61
C ASN A 636 -12.06 24.93 31.23
N SER A 637 -12.01 24.04 30.25
CA SER A 637 -12.25 24.34 28.85
C SER A 637 -13.53 23.66 28.34
N LYS A 638 -14.10 24.23 27.29
CA LYS A 638 -15.25 23.64 26.59
C LYS A 638 -14.77 22.42 25.82
N VAL A 639 -15.50 21.32 25.92
CA VAL A 639 -15.21 20.12 25.14
C VAL A 639 -15.77 20.31 23.72
N LYS A 640 -14.91 20.18 22.70
CA LYS A 640 -15.34 20.21 21.30
C LYS A 640 -16.29 19.04 21.06
N ASN A 641 -17.38 19.26 20.34
CA ASN A 641 -18.42 18.26 20.07
C ASN A 641 -18.96 17.56 21.34
N HIS A 642 -19.11 18.29 22.46
CA HIS A 642 -19.59 17.72 23.73
C HIS A 642 -20.89 16.91 23.62
N HIS A 643 -21.75 17.18 22.65
CA HIS A 643 -22.98 16.41 22.38
C HIS A 643 -22.69 14.93 22.07
N GLN A 644 -21.58 14.61 21.39
CA GLN A 644 -21.17 13.23 21.13
C GLN A 644 -20.80 12.50 22.43
N VAL A 645 -20.04 13.18 23.30
CA VAL A 645 -19.70 12.67 24.64
C VAL A 645 -20.96 12.46 25.48
N VAL A 646 -21.95 13.35 25.35
CA VAL A 646 -23.25 13.21 26.02
C VAL A 646 -24.05 12.04 25.47
N GLY A 647 -24.04 11.81 24.15
CA GLY A 647 -24.66 10.65 23.50
C GLY A 647 -24.08 9.35 24.04
N LEU A 648 -22.76 9.18 23.96
CA LEU A 648 -22.04 8.02 24.52
C LEU A 648 -22.31 7.85 26.02
N PHE A 649 -22.29 8.95 26.78
CA PHE A 649 -22.59 8.87 28.20
C PHE A 649 -24.03 8.40 28.43
N ASN A 650 -25.03 8.90 27.71
CA ASN A 650 -26.43 8.51 27.88
C ASN A 650 -26.68 7.03 27.57
N GLU A 651 -25.98 6.47 26.59
CA GLU A 651 -26.00 5.02 26.31
C GLU A 651 -25.47 4.21 27.50
N ILE A 652 -24.42 4.70 28.16
CA ILE A 652 -23.80 4.04 29.32
C ILE A 652 -24.60 4.33 30.62
N ASP A 653 -25.19 5.52 30.77
CA ASP A 653 -25.87 6.05 31.98
C ASP A 653 -27.12 5.24 32.35
N GLN A 654 -27.69 4.45 31.42
CA GLN A 654 -28.73 3.46 31.78
C GLN A 654 -28.24 2.42 32.80
N ARG A 655 -26.91 2.25 32.97
CA ARG A 655 -26.28 1.31 33.90
C ARG A 655 -25.94 1.92 35.28
N PHE A 656 -26.21 3.22 35.53
CA PHE A 656 -25.58 3.99 36.62
C PHE A 656 -26.47 4.65 37.67
#